data_AF-D2W4Y9-F1
#
_entry.id   AF-D2W4Y9-F1
#
_cell.length_a   1.000
_cell.length_b   1.000
_cell.length_c   1.000
_cell.angle_alpha   90.00
_cell.angle_beta   90.00
_cell.angle_gamma   90.00
#
_symmetry.space_group_name_H-M   'P 1'
#
loop_
_entity.id
_entity.type
_entity.pdbx_description
1 polymer ?
#
loop_
_entity_poly.entity_id
_entity_poly.type
_entity_poly.pdbx_seq_one_letter_code
_entity_poly.pdbx_strand_id
1 'polypeptide(L)'
;MPPLISSSSLNGDELEELDLNEDYAGGEVFKNGNDDDSSPEPLHKGASWISILFFMFAGKLMSIGFRRAGENYLMKMIKNMLNRVGIFGRFEIRKEEGMNHGDIPKLAESEKSSNHCELFEREYRELYRERGNYREDGGFRKNYGGLLLRVIERVYRRRGLYTVPLWRVAEMICLYMSPLILYILLESIKVDEYVKSAIPAATQYLIPTSSYGILSNDTVIASNFTMNNETNWFQENLPLSNIFFQLTLVILLFTFNSMASLFNHQYFFATSKIWIPLIGALQGSILQKLNRIKSVERRKFKSGELNNLFAIDTRSVAMDGIDIHEAWLMPLTLIVGIVLVFVFFGYSSLVGVLAMIICGPVLPFLGKYQTSFAGKAAQFRDERIKHMSEILNGIRIVKFYVFEDKMKEKVNQAREKEYSLLRKYVTVMSGYCFTSSLMAIVGSGATFVTFYYAGGDLTLPKMFTGLVLFGTFRLPLLHLPWAISNLVFAYVSAKRIGRFLFSEDTVKLPHDHENKANLWEYDEEQTEFSSIMDNDTAIECKDASIGWSEEEAPTLTDLNLKIERGKLYCVIGNTGSGKSTLISSIYGESVVKSGKVKVNPLCNISLSDETPWLINASVRENIVFDKNLTFDRERYNRILDVCQLRDDLSRFPNYDKTEIGFSGINLSGGQKHRISLARACYSNSEIVLMDSTLNSIDAKLCRKIFNECICGFLKDRTRILVTHSLQLLEMADEVIVFENGKLIAKGSLKEIKNSYDFSKLISEEKEEMEHSIGVEGAKSISEMKQLTSLDIGENQIGDEGAKSISEMKQLTSLTISGNSIGDEGVKSIRKMKQLTSFNISYNETGVAGAKFISEMKQLTSLDISYNEIGDEGAKSISELKQLTSLTISGNSIGVEGAKSISEMKQLTLLDIGENQIGDEGAKSISELKQLKSLTISENQIGDEGAKFIIGMKQYGSFKLRLVNLIWM
;
A
#
# COMPACT_ATOMS: atom_id res chain seq x y z
N MET A 1 -23.21 -26.15 62.81
CA MET A 1 -22.17 -25.57 63.68
C MET A 1 -21.54 -24.39 62.95
N PRO A 2 -21.38 -23.22 63.61
CA PRO A 2 -21.13 -21.90 63.01
C PRO A 2 -19.61 -21.57 62.99
N PRO A 3 -19.13 -20.38 62.52
CA PRO A 3 -19.29 -19.06 63.20
C PRO A 3 -19.75 -17.94 62.23
N LEU A 4 -20.58 -16.93 62.53
CA LEU A 4 -20.73 -15.92 63.62
C LEU A 4 -19.76 -14.72 63.60
N ILE A 5 -20.34 -13.54 63.29
CA ILE A 5 -20.11 -12.17 63.87
C ILE A 5 -18.88 -11.40 63.32
N SER A 6 -18.85 -10.09 62.99
CA SER A 6 -19.64 -8.89 63.34
C SER A 6 -19.40 -7.70 62.37
N SER A 7 -20.48 -6.97 62.09
CA SER A 7 -20.69 -5.50 61.96
C SER A 7 -19.52 -4.49 61.79
N SER A 8 -19.69 -3.56 60.85
CA SER A 8 -19.74 -2.10 61.15
C SER A 8 -20.28 -1.24 59.97
N SER A 9 -21.37 -0.49 60.28
CA SER A 9 -21.74 0.88 59.87
C SER A 9 -22.15 1.23 58.43
N LEU A 10 -23.47 1.42 58.23
CA LEU A 10 -24.21 2.68 57.94
C LEU A 10 -23.59 3.60 56.85
N ASN A 11 -24.27 4.13 55.83
CA ASN A 11 -25.68 4.51 55.68
C ASN A 11 -25.94 4.94 54.21
N GLY A 12 -27.18 4.72 53.74
CA GLY A 12 -27.97 5.70 52.98
C GLY A 12 -27.70 5.87 51.48
N ASP A 13 -28.39 5.09 50.64
CA ASP A 13 -29.59 5.57 49.93
C ASP A 13 -29.97 4.54 48.85
N GLU A 14 -30.86 3.62 49.23
CA GLU A 14 -31.63 2.79 48.29
C GLU A 14 -32.82 3.62 47.79
N LEU A 15 -32.82 3.92 46.49
CA LEU A 15 -34.05 4.00 45.72
C LEU A 15 -33.92 3.01 44.57
N GLU A 16 -34.68 1.92 44.71
CA GLU A 16 -34.89 0.85 43.75
C GLU A 16 -35.30 1.42 42.37
N GLU A 17 -34.48 1.19 41.36
CA GLU A 17 -34.98 0.95 40.00
C GLU A 17 -34.67 -0.50 39.66
N LEU A 18 -35.76 -1.26 39.49
CA LEU A 18 -35.80 -2.68 39.18
C LEU A 18 -34.93 -3.01 37.95
N ASP A 19 -33.82 -3.69 38.21
CA ASP A 19 -33.05 -4.43 37.21
C ASP A 19 -33.91 -5.60 36.72
N LEU A 20 -34.60 -5.40 35.60
CA LEU A 20 -35.12 -6.49 34.77
C LEU A 20 -33.96 -7.09 33.97
N ASN A 21 -33.07 -7.78 34.68
CA ASN A 21 -32.20 -8.79 34.08
C ASN A 21 -33.06 -10.00 33.73
N GLU A 22 -33.55 -10.06 32.49
CA GLU A 22 -33.89 -11.34 31.88
C GLU A 22 -32.60 -12.07 31.52
N ASP A 23 -32.20 -12.96 32.43
CA ASP A 23 -31.27 -14.05 32.20
C ASP A 23 -31.62 -14.85 30.93
N TYR A 24 -30.93 -14.56 29.83
CA TYR A 24 -30.71 -15.53 28.78
C TYR A 24 -29.21 -15.77 28.61
N ALA A 25 -28.81 -17.00 28.94
CA ALA A 25 -27.46 -17.54 28.96
C ALA A 25 -26.58 -17.11 27.77
N GLY A 26 -25.46 -16.45 28.08
CA GLY A 26 -24.38 -16.14 27.13
C GLY A 26 -23.30 -15.29 27.77
N GLY A 27 -22.24 -15.93 28.27
CA GLY A 27 -21.15 -15.30 29.04
C GLY A 27 -20.50 -14.07 28.38
N GLU A 28 -19.86 -13.25 29.20
CA GLU A 28 -19.11 -12.05 28.80
C GLU A 28 -17.95 -12.40 27.85
N VAL A 29 -18.17 -12.32 26.55
CA VAL A 29 -17.15 -12.57 25.50
C VAL A 29 -16.23 -11.36 25.23
N PHE A 30 -16.45 -10.21 25.89
CA PHE A 30 -15.71 -8.97 25.60
C PHE A 30 -14.97 -8.50 26.85
N LYS A 31 -13.68 -8.86 26.98
CA LYS A 31 -12.81 -8.32 28.02
C LYS A 31 -12.23 -6.98 27.59
N ASN A 32 -12.19 -6.01 28.49
CA ASN A 32 -11.46 -4.75 28.30
C ASN A 32 -9.96 -5.04 28.38
N GLY A 33 -9.20 -4.87 27.28
CA GLY A 33 -7.74 -4.96 27.33
C GLY A 33 -7.06 -4.79 25.98
N ASN A 34 -5.94 -4.05 25.98
CA ASN A 34 -5.06 -3.73 24.83
C ASN A 34 -4.22 -4.92 24.33
N ASP A 35 -4.66 -6.16 24.53
CA ASP A 35 -3.92 -7.34 24.08
C ASP A 35 -4.58 -7.91 22.82
N ASP A 36 -3.83 -8.12 21.73
CA ASP A 36 -4.35 -8.71 20.48
C ASP A 36 -4.96 -10.12 20.68
N ASP A 37 -4.63 -10.78 21.79
CA ASP A 37 -5.24 -12.06 22.17
C ASP A 37 -6.63 -11.96 22.81
N SER A 38 -7.10 -10.74 23.11
CA SER A 38 -8.39 -10.46 23.76
C SER A 38 -9.59 -10.38 22.81
N SER A 39 -9.39 -10.52 21.49
CA SER A 39 -10.48 -10.41 20.53
C SER A 39 -11.55 -11.50 20.75
N PRO A 40 -12.85 -11.17 20.70
CA PRO A 40 -13.96 -12.08 21.02
C PRO A 40 -13.99 -13.33 20.14
N GLU A 41 -14.56 -14.43 20.65
CA GLU A 41 -14.88 -15.60 19.83
C GLU A 41 -15.85 -15.24 18.67
N PRO A 42 -15.86 -16.01 17.58
CA PRO A 42 -16.68 -15.71 16.41
C PRO A 42 -18.16 -15.61 16.77
N LEU A 43 -18.83 -14.51 16.40
CA LEU A 43 -20.21 -14.20 16.82
C LEU A 43 -21.25 -15.25 16.42
N HIS A 44 -21.01 -15.99 15.33
CA HIS A 44 -21.91 -17.03 14.87
C HIS A 44 -21.69 -18.37 15.58
N LYS A 45 -20.57 -18.55 16.29
CA LYS A 45 -20.24 -19.77 17.03
C LYS A 45 -21.09 -19.78 18.30
N GLY A 46 -22.09 -20.67 18.33
CA GLY A 46 -23.09 -20.73 19.40
C GLY A 46 -24.40 -19.97 19.11
N ALA A 47 -24.51 -19.33 17.93
CA ALA A 47 -25.76 -18.72 17.51
C ALA A 47 -26.80 -19.80 17.14
N SER A 48 -28.06 -19.61 17.55
CA SER A 48 -29.16 -20.47 17.13
C SER A 48 -29.40 -20.36 15.61
N TRP A 49 -30.03 -21.37 15.02
CA TRP A 49 -30.38 -21.35 13.59
C TRP A 49 -31.23 -20.12 13.22
N ILE A 50 -32.11 -19.67 14.13
CA ILE A 50 -32.92 -18.46 13.99
C ILE A 50 -32.04 -17.21 13.95
N SER A 51 -31.05 -17.14 14.85
CA SER A 51 -30.11 -16.01 14.90
C SER A 51 -29.27 -15.92 13.62
N ILE A 52 -28.87 -17.05 13.03
CA ILE A 52 -28.17 -17.10 11.74
C ILE A 52 -29.10 -16.67 10.59
N LEU A 53 -30.36 -17.12 10.62
CA LEU A 53 -31.35 -16.82 9.61
C LEU A 53 -31.69 -15.32 9.54
N PHE A 54 -31.77 -14.65 10.69
CA PHE A 54 -32.12 -13.23 10.81
C PHE A 54 -30.95 -12.30 11.15
N PHE A 55 -29.71 -12.82 11.18
CA PHE A 55 -28.50 -12.08 11.53
C PHE A 55 -28.53 -11.42 12.92
N MET A 56 -29.31 -11.95 13.87
CA MET A 56 -29.48 -11.36 15.20
C MET A 56 -28.16 -11.28 15.99
N PHE A 57 -27.23 -12.21 15.73
CA PHE A 57 -25.90 -12.22 16.36
C PHE A 57 -25.08 -10.94 16.09
N ALA A 58 -25.35 -10.23 14.98
CA ALA A 58 -24.66 -8.99 14.65
C ALA A 58 -25.12 -7.80 15.53
N GLY A 59 -26.29 -7.90 16.18
CA GLY A 59 -26.87 -6.84 16.99
C GLY A 59 -25.95 -6.35 18.12
N LYS A 60 -25.24 -7.28 18.78
CA LYS A 60 -24.30 -6.95 19.86
C LYS A 60 -23.11 -6.12 19.35
N LEU A 61 -22.55 -6.49 18.21
CA LEU A 61 -21.44 -5.75 17.57
C LEU A 61 -21.89 -4.36 17.11
N MET A 62 -23.08 -4.26 16.50
CA MET A 62 -23.66 -2.97 16.10
C MET A 62 -23.90 -2.06 17.30
N SER A 63 -24.39 -2.60 18.43
CA SER A 63 -24.56 -1.83 19.67
C SER A 63 -23.23 -1.35 20.25
N ILE A 64 -22.16 -2.16 20.18
CA ILE A 64 -20.82 -1.75 20.64
C ILE A 64 -20.28 -0.64 19.75
N GLY A 65 -20.38 -0.81 18.43
CA GLY A 65 -20.00 0.22 17.46
C GLY A 65 -20.73 1.53 17.71
N PHE A 66 -22.03 1.47 17.97
CA PHE A 66 -22.83 2.65 18.29
C PHE A 66 -22.40 3.33 19.60
N ARG A 67 -22.07 2.56 20.65
CA ARG A 67 -21.58 3.10 21.93
C ARG A 67 -20.18 3.72 21.83
N ARG A 68 -19.31 3.19 20.97
CA ARG A 68 -17.91 3.63 20.82
C ARG A 68 -17.67 4.65 19.71
N ALA A 69 -18.63 4.88 18.82
CA ALA A 69 -18.52 5.76 17.64
C ALA A 69 -18.26 7.26 17.96
N GLY A 70 -18.27 7.68 19.22
CA GLY A 70 -17.95 9.07 19.60
C GLY A 70 -19.02 10.10 19.21
N GLU A 71 -18.75 11.38 19.47
CA GLU A 71 -19.65 12.51 19.20
C GLU A 71 -19.46 13.08 17.78
N ASN A 72 -19.72 12.28 16.75
CA ASN A 72 -19.76 12.83 15.39
C ASN A 72 -21.08 13.60 15.11
N TYR A 73 -21.04 14.60 14.22
CA TYR A 73 -22.20 15.46 13.90
C TYR A 73 -23.46 14.68 13.55
N LEU A 74 -23.32 13.60 12.78
CA LEU A 74 -24.39 12.67 12.43
C LEU A 74 -25.00 12.02 13.69
N MET A 75 -24.18 11.63 14.65
CA MET A 75 -24.61 10.99 15.89
C MET A 75 -25.35 11.96 16.82
N LYS A 76 -24.95 13.25 16.83
CA LYS A 76 -25.73 14.32 17.47
C LYS A 76 -27.09 14.53 16.82
N MET A 77 -27.15 14.47 15.48
CA MET A 77 -28.42 14.58 14.75
C MET A 77 -29.34 13.39 15.03
N ILE A 78 -28.79 12.17 15.06
CA ILE A 78 -29.51 10.94 15.42
C ILE A 78 -29.98 11.00 16.87
N LYS A 79 -29.13 11.43 17.82
CA LYS A 79 -29.50 11.64 19.22
C LYS A 79 -30.68 12.62 19.35
N ASN A 80 -30.61 13.75 18.65
CA ASN A 80 -31.70 14.74 18.65
C ASN A 80 -32.99 14.17 18.04
N MET A 81 -32.88 13.34 17.00
CA MET A 81 -34.03 12.64 16.44
C MET A 81 -34.61 11.65 17.45
N LEU A 82 -33.81 10.73 17.98
CA LEU A 82 -34.24 9.67 18.90
C LEU A 82 -34.81 10.24 20.21
N ASN A 83 -34.20 11.30 20.76
CA ASN A 83 -34.72 12.01 21.93
C ASN A 83 -36.06 12.70 21.65
N ARG A 84 -36.32 13.15 20.41
CA ARG A 84 -37.63 13.69 20.02
C ARG A 84 -38.71 12.60 19.90
N VAL A 85 -38.34 11.38 19.54
CA VAL A 85 -39.30 10.26 19.40
C VAL A 85 -39.56 9.57 20.74
N GLY A 86 -38.72 9.77 21.77
CA GLY A 86 -38.99 9.31 23.13
C GLY A 86 -38.92 7.79 23.34
N ILE A 87 -38.34 7.05 22.38
CA ILE A 87 -38.33 5.58 22.36
C ILE A 87 -37.19 4.98 23.21
N PHE A 88 -36.16 5.75 23.58
CA PHE A 88 -35.02 5.26 24.38
C PHE A 88 -34.69 6.22 25.55
N GLY A 89 -34.38 5.64 26.72
CA GLY A 89 -33.90 6.37 27.91
C GLY A 89 -32.59 7.14 27.66
N ARG A 90 -32.22 8.04 28.60
CA ARG A 90 -31.11 9.01 28.46
C ARG A 90 -29.86 8.40 27.82
N PHE A 91 -29.60 8.84 26.58
CA PHE A 91 -28.46 8.39 25.78
C PHE A 91 -27.17 9.14 26.19
N GLU A 92 -26.31 8.49 26.99
CA GLU A 92 -24.96 8.96 27.31
C GLU A 92 -23.92 8.47 26.29
N ILE A 93 -23.17 9.42 25.72
CA ILE A 93 -22.08 9.16 24.78
C ILE A 93 -20.78 9.40 25.54
N ARG A 94 -19.91 8.38 25.65
CA ARG A 94 -18.56 8.53 26.21
C ARG A 94 -17.61 9.19 25.20
N LYS A 95 -16.53 9.81 25.69
CA LYS A 95 -15.47 10.41 24.84
C LYS A 95 -14.98 9.40 23.80
N GLU A 96 -14.74 9.90 22.59
CA GLU A 96 -14.48 9.13 21.37
C GLU A 96 -13.27 8.19 21.54
N GLU A 97 -13.51 6.88 21.45
CA GLU A 97 -12.43 5.90 21.30
C GLU A 97 -12.49 5.20 19.94
N GLY A 98 -13.61 5.28 19.20
CA GLY A 98 -13.81 4.50 17.98
C GLY A 98 -13.88 2.99 18.29
N MET A 99 -14.30 2.18 17.32
CA MET A 99 -14.06 0.75 17.41
C MET A 99 -12.59 0.48 17.12
N ASN A 100 -11.91 -0.21 18.03
CA ASN A 100 -10.54 -0.66 17.85
C ASN A 100 -10.52 -2.05 17.19
N HIS A 101 -9.38 -2.46 16.65
CA HIS A 101 -9.25 -3.80 16.04
C HIS A 101 -9.61 -4.91 17.04
N GLY A 102 -9.26 -4.75 18.33
CA GLY A 102 -9.60 -5.70 19.39
C GLY A 102 -11.10 -5.85 19.68
N ASP A 103 -11.95 -4.93 19.20
CA ASP A 103 -13.40 -5.05 19.32
C ASP A 103 -14.01 -5.96 18.25
N ILE A 104 -13.25 -6.24 17.19
CA ILE A 104 -13.68 -7.07 16.07
C ILE A 104 -13.45 -8.53 16.45
N PRO A 105 -14.50 -9.38 16.45
CA PRO A 105 -14.37 -10.80 16.76
C PRO A 105 -13.38 -11.51 15.83
N LYS A 106 -12.67 -12.51 16.36
CA LYS A 106 -11.83 -13.39 15.55
C LYS A 106 -12.70 -14.15 14.55
N LEU A 107 -12.17 -14.38 13.35
CA LEU A 107 -12.80 -15.25 12.36
C LEU A 107 -12.88 -16.68 12.89
N ALA A 108 -13.96 -17.39 12.55
CA ALA A 108 -14.07 -18.80 12.87
C ALA A 108 -12.97 -19.60 12.18
N GLU A 109 -12.52 -20.68 12.82
CA GLU A 109 -11.44 -21.52 12.28
C GLU A 109 -11.75 -22.06 10.89
N SER A 110 -13.00 -22.40 10.62
CA SER A 110 -13.47 -22.81 9.28
C SER A 110 -13.35 -21.71 8.22
N GLU A 111 -13.34 -20.42 8.63
CA GLU A 111 -13.33 -19.24 7.76
C GLU A 111 -11.93 -18.58 7.69
N LYS A 112 -10.95 -19.08 8.45
CA LYS A 112 -9.58 -18.58 8.42
C LYS A 112 -8.93 -18.86 7.07
N SER A 113 -8.13 -17.90 6.59
CA SER A 113 -7.41 -18.03 5.32
C SER A 113 -6.43 -19.20 5.31
N SER A 114 -5.80 -19.54 6.44
CA SER A 114 -4.83 -20.66 6.56
C SER A 114 -5.44 -21.98 6.10
N ASN A 115 -6.61 -22.34 6.63
CA ASN A 115 -7.31 -23.59 6.30
C ASN A 115 -7.72 -23.63 4.83
N HIS A 116 -8.16 -22.51 4.27
CA HIS A 116 -8.51 -22.41 2.86
C HIS A 116 -7.28 -22.43 1.94
N CYS A 117 -6.16 -21.83 2.35
CA CYS A 117 -4.88 -21.90 1.63
C CYS A 117 -4.38 -23.33 1.56
N GLU A 118 -4.39 -24.09 2.67
CA GLU A 118 -3.92 -25.48 2.69
C GLU A 118 -4.74 -26.38 1.76
N LEU A 119 -6.06 -26.24 1.77
CA LEU A 119 -6.95 -27.01 0.90
C LEU A 119 -6.78 -26.62 -0.56
N PHE A 120 -6.67 -25.32 -0.84
CA PHE A 120 -6.41 -24.82 -2.17
C PHE A 120 -5.08 -25.35 -2.70
N GLU A 121 -4.03 -25.26 -1.90
CA GLU A 121 -2.69 -25.71 -2.25
C GLU A 121 -2.64 -27.23 -2.47
N ARG A 122 -3.40 -28.03 -1.71
CA ARG A 122 -3.53 -29.49 -1.94
C ARG A 122 -4.09 -29.81 -3.32
N GLU A 123 -5.25 -29.25 -3.66
CA GLU A 123 -5.89 -29.49 -4.97
C GLU A 123 -5.08 -28.86 -6.12
N TYR A 124 -4.44 -27.72 -5.87
CA TYR A 124 -3.54 -27.05 -6.80
C TYR A 124 -2.33 -27.94 -7.14
N ARG A 125 -1.71 -28.59 -6.15
CA ARG A 125 -0.57 -29.50 -6.37
C ARG A 125 -0.93 -30.71 -7.21
N GLU A 126 -2.07 -31.34 -6.94
CA GLU A 126 -2.55 -32.46 -7.75
C GLU A 126 -2.69 -32.06 -9.22
N LEU A 127 -3.33 -30.92 -9.48
CA LEU A 127 -3.59 -30.42 -10.83
C LEU A 127 -2.37 -29.78 -11.51
N TYR A 128 -1.36 -29.36 -10.74
CA TYR A 128 -0.11 -28.85 -11.29
C TYR A 128 0.62 -29.89 -12.15
N ARG A 129 0.54 -31.17 -11.79
CA ARG A 129 1.12 -32.27 -12.58
C ARG A 129 0.53 -32.36 -13.98
N GLU A 130 -0.72 -31.95 -14.14
CA GLU A 130 -1.42 -31.93 -15.43
C GLU A 130 -1.09 -30.70 -16.28
N ARG A 131 -0.29 -29.74 -15.79
CA ARG A 131 -0.04 -28.45 -16.47
C ARG A 131 0.49 -28.59 -17.90
N GLY A 132 1.21 -29.67 -18.21
CA GLY A 132 1.75 -29.94 -19.55
C GLY A 132 0.67 -30.11 -20.63
N ASN A 133 -0.56 -30.44 -20.21
CA ASN A 133 -1.73 -30.52 -21.09
C ASN A 133 -2.38 -29.16 -21.38
N TYR A 134 -1.89 -28.09 -20.76
CA TYR A 134 -2.42 -26.73 -20.84
C TYR A 134 -1.37 -25.79 -21.45
N ARG A 135 -1.84 -24.81 -22.22
CA ARG A 135 -1.01 -23.77 -22.87
C ARG A 135 -1.64 -22.40 -22.70
N GLU A 136 -0.86 -21.32 -22.74
CA GLU A 136 -1.40 -19.95 -22.64
C GLU A 136 -2.50 -19.67 -23.68
N ASP A 137 -2.38 -20.27 -24.87
CA ASP A 137 -3.30 -20.12 -26.01
C ASP A 137 -4.24 -21.32 -26.23
N GLY A 138 -4.34 -22.26 -25.28
CA GLY A 138 -5.10 -23.51 -25.41
C GLY A 138 -6.64 -23.39 -25.46
N GLY A 139 -7.18 -22.23 -25.88
CA GLY A 139 -8.61 -21.93 -25.84
C GLY A 139 -9.19 -21.97 -24.42
N PHE A 140 -10.52 -21.97 -24.29
CA PHE A 140 -11.17 -21.81 -23.00
C PHE A 140 -10.93 -22.98 -22.03
N ARG A 141 -10.77 -24.21 -22.53
CA ARG A 141 -10.67 -25.45 -21.73
C ARG A 141 -9.26 -25.95 -21.45
N LYS A 142 -8.25 -25.57 -22.26
CA LYS A 142 -6.86 -26.04 -22.11
C LYS A 142 -5.89 -24.89 -21.87
N ASN A 143 -6.34 -23.82 -21.19
CA ASN A 143 -5.45 -22.76 -20.73
C ASN A 143 -5.32 -22.71 -19.21
N TYR A 144 -4.29 -22.01 -18.73
CA TYR A 144 -3.98 -21.92 -17.30
C TYR A 144 -5.10 -21.29 -16.46
N GLY A 145 -5.92 -20.41 -17.04
CA GLY A 145 -7.11 -19.87 -16.38
C GLY A 145 -8.18 -20.93 -16.15
N GLY A 146 -8.44 -21.78 -17.15
CA GLY A 146 -9.34 -22.92 -17.02
C GLY A 146 -8.85 -23.96 -16.02
N LEU A 147 -7.53 -24.19 -15.93
CA LEU A 147 -6.93 -25.05 -14.90
C LEU A 147 -7.14 -24.48 -13.49
N LEU A 148 -6.93 -23.17 -13.30
CA LEU A 148 -7.18 -22.49 -12.03
C LEU A 148 -8.65 -22.59 -11.60
N LEU A 149 -9.59 -22.38 -12.53
CA LEU A 149 -11.02 -22.51 -12.23
C LEU A 149 -11.40 -23.94 -11.81
N ARG A 150 -10.74 -24.97 -12.36
CA ARG A 150 -10.92 -26.36 -11.90
C ARG A 150 -10.42 -26.59 -10.48
N VAL A 151 -9.28 -25.98 -10.10
CA VAL A 151 -8.80 -26.02 -8.71
C VAL A 151 -9.86 -25.42 -7.79
N ILE A 152 -10.35 -24.21 -8.10
CA ILE A 152 -11.37 -23.51 -7.31
C ILE A 152 -12.65 -24.36 -7.20
N GLU A 153 -13.11 -24.94 -8.30
CA GLU A 153 -14.29 -25.82 -8.31
C GLU A 153 -14.10 -27.03 -7.37
N ARG A 154 -12.95 -27.72 -7.43
CA ARG A 154 -12.68 -28.89 -6.57
C ARG A 154 -12.69 -28.53 -5.08
N VAL A 155 -12.08 -27.40 -4.73
CA VAL A 155 -11.99 -26.91 -3.34
C VAL A 155 -13.37 -26.56 -2.79
N TYR A 156 -14.21 -25.86 -3.57
CA TYR A 156 -15.46 -25.28 -3.07
C TYR A 156 -16.73 -26.08 -3.41
N ARG A 157 -16.64 -27.13 -4.24
CA ARG A 157 -17.77 -28.02 -4.59
C ARG A 157 -18.55 -28.54 -3.39
N ARG A 158 -17.85 -28.98 -2.33
CA ARG A 158 -18.47 -29.50 -1.09
C ARG A 158 -18.72 -28.42 -0.03
N ARG A 159 -18.31 -27.18 -0.28
CA ARG A 159 -18.37 -26.05 0.67
C ARG A 159 -19.39 -24.98 0.28
N GLY A 160 -20.37 -25.38 -0.51
CA GLY A 160 -21.55 -24.57 -0.79
C GLY A 160 -21.66 -24.02 -2.20
N LEU A 161 -20.64 -24.16 -3.05
CA LEU A 161 -20.69 -23.64 -4.43
C LEU A 161 -21.94 -24.12 -5.19
N TYR A 162 -22.33 -25.39 -5.02
CA TYR A 162 -23.53 -25.93 -5.67
C TYR A 162 -24.83 -25.78 -4.86
N THR A 163 -24.76 -25.45 -3.57
CA THR A 163 -25.96 -25.31 -2.71
C THR A 163 -26.45 -23.87 -2.62
N VAL A 164 -25.56 -22.88 -2.73
CA VAL A 164 -25.86 -21.45 -2.76
C VAL A 164 -27.00 -21.07 -3.73
N PRO A 165 -27.04 -21.54 -4.99
CA PRO A 165 -28.10 -21.15 -5.91
C PRO A 165 -29.51 -21.60 -5.47
N LEU A 166 -29.64 -22.56 -4.55
CA LEU A 166 -30.95 -22.98 -4.03
C LEU A 166 -31.70 -21.84 -3.35
N TRP A 167 -30.99 -20.98 -2.61
CA TRP A 167 -31.58 -19.78 -1.99
C TRP A 167 -32.13 -18.82 -3.03
N ARG A 168 -31.40 -18.66 -4.14
CA ARG A 168 -31.78 -17.77 -5.24
C ARG A 168 -32.97 -18.31 -6.03
N VAL A 169 -33.03 -19.64 -6.24
CA VAL A 169 -34.22 -20.29 -6.82
C VAL A 169 -35.44 -20.14 -5.91
N ALA A 170 -35.29 -20.33 -4.59
CA ALA A 170 -36.38 -20.16 -3.63
C ALA A 170 -36.90 -18.72 -3.61
N GLU A 171 -35.99 -17.74 -3.63
CA GLU A 171 -36.33 -16.32 -3.75
C GLU A 171 -37.10 -16.02 -5.05
N MET A 172 -36.62 -16.51 -6.20
CA MET A 172 -37.30 -16.38 -7.49
C MET A 172 -38.74 -16.92 -7.44
N ILE A 173 -38.95 -18.10 -6.86
CA ILE A 173 -40.29 -18.69 -6.70
C ILE A 173 -41.15 -17.76 -5.84
N CYS A 174 -40.65 -17.31 -4.68
CA CYS A 174 -41.44 -16.45 -3.81
C CYS A 174 -41.79 -15.11 -4.46
N LEU A 175 -40.85 -14.52 -5.19
CA LEU A 175 -41.01 -13.25 -5.88
C LEU A 175 -42.11 -13.29 -6.95
N TYR A 176 -42.25 -14.40 -7.69
CA TYR A 176 -43.27 -14.56 -8.72
C TYR A 176 -44.61 -15.11 -8.20
N MET A 177 -44.64 -15.70 -7.01
CA MET A 177 -45.90 -16.08 -6.35
C MET A 177 -46.66 -14.84 -5.83
N SER A 178 -45.95 -13.79 -5.39
CA SER A 178 -46.58 -12.56 -4.86
C SER A 178 -47.57 -11.89 -5.84
N PRO A 179 -47.25 -11.68 -7.13
CA PRO A 179 -48.19 -11.13 -8.11
C PRO A 179 -49.43 -12.01 -8.36
N LEU A 180 -49.29 -13.33 -8.27
CA LEU A 180 -50.40 -14.28 -8.41
C LEU A 180 -51.36 -14.20 -7.21
N ILE A 181 -50.82 -14.13 -5.99
CA ILE A 181 -51.61 -13.96 -4.78
C ILE A 181 -52.33 -12.61 -4.79
N LEU A 182 -51.64 -11.56 -5.24
CA LEU A 182 -52.23 -10.23 -5.42
C LEU A 182 -53.41 -10.24 -6.40
N TYR A 183 -53.29 -10.98 -7.51
CA TYR A 183 -54.38 -11.14 -8.48
C TYR A 183 -55.63 -11.75 -7.83
N ILE A 184 -55.47 -12.88 -7.14
CA ILE A 184 -56.58 -13.60 -6.48
C ILE A 184 -57.21 -12.72 -5.41
N LEU A 185 -56.40 -11.99 -4.63
CA LEU A 185 -56.88 -11.06 -3.61
C LEU A 185 -57.73 -9.94 -4.23
N LEU A 186 -57.24 -9.31 -5.30
CA LEU A 186 -57.98 -8.22 -5.95
C LEU A 186 -59.27 -8.72 -6.63
N GLU A 187 -59.27 -9.93 -7.21
CA GLU A 187 -60.49 -10.52 -7.78
C GLU A 187 -61.50 -10.88 -6.68
N SER A 188 -61.03 -11.32 -5.50
CA SER A 188 -61.90 -11.63 -4.36
C SER A 188 -62.66 -10.42 -3.81
N ILE A 189 -62.03 -9.24 -3.80
CA ILE A 189 -62.65 -7.97 -3.34
C ILE A 189 -63.78 -7.55 -4.28
N LYS A 190 -63.65 -7.79 -5.59
CA LYS A 190 -64.66 -7.45 -6.59
C LYS A 190 -65.96 -8.23 -6.39
N VAL A 191 -65.90 -9.46 -5.88
CA VAL A 191 -67.08 -10.30 -5.61
C VAL A 191 -67.95 -9.72 -4.50
N ASP A 192 -67.36 -9.14 -3.45
CA ASP A 192 -68.10 -8.51 -2.36
C ASP A 192 -68.86 -7.24 -2.76
N GLU A 193 -68.34 -6.45 -3.71
CA GLU A 193 -69.08 -5.30 -4.29
C GLU A 193 -70.27 -5.74 -5.14
N TYR A 194 -70.16 -6.86 -5.86
CA TYR A 194 -71.27 -7.45 -6.60
C TYR A 194 -72.36 -7.98 -5.66
N VAL A 195 -71.98 -8.63 -4.56
CA VAL A 195 -72.93 -9.10 -3.54
C VAL A 195 -73.55 -7.93 -2.78
N LYS A 196 -72.79 -6.88 -2.41
CA LYS A 196 -73.33 -5.67 -1.75
C LYS A 196 -74.21 -4.81 -2.66
N SER A 197 -73.96 -4.79 -3.97
CA SER A 197 -74.81 -4.08 -4.95
C SER A 197 -76.03 -4.89 -5.40
N ALA A 198 -76.00 -6.23 -5.26
CA ALA A 198 -77.16 -7.09 -5.51
C ALA A 198 -78.20 -7.05 -4.37
N ILE A 199 -77.80 -6.70 -3.14
CA ILE A 199 -78.71 -6.66 -1.98
C ILE A 199 -79.78 -5.53 -2.06
N PRO A 200 -79.51 -4.33 -2.61
CA PRO A 200 -80.57 -3.35 -2.91
C PRO A 200 -81.29 -3.61 -4.25
N ALA A 201 -80.70 -4.39 -5.17
CA ALA A 201 -81.31 -4.68 -6.48
C ALA A 201 -82.34 -5.82 -6.43
N ALA A 202 -82.28 -6.69 -5.40
CA ALA A 202 -83.22 -7.79 -5.21
C ALA A 202 -84.59 -7.39 -4.61
N THR A 203 -84.83 -6.10 -4.33
CA THR A 203 -86.13 -5.59 -3.84
C THR A 203 -86.93 -4.77 -4.86
N GLN A 204 -86.52 -4.73 -6.13
CA GLN A 204 -87.35 -4.16 -7.19
C GLN A 204 -87.57 -5.13 -8.36
N TYR A 205 -88.80 -5.65 -8.38
CA TYR A 205 -89.56 -6.13 -9.53
C TYR A 205 -89.26 -7.51 -10.13
N LEU A 206 -90.17 -8.45 -9.80
CA LEU A 206 -90.74 -9.38 -10.76
C LEU A 206 -91.26 -8.63 -12.00
N ILE A 207 -90.86 -9.06 -13.20
CA ILE A 207 -91.67 -9.30 -14.42
C ILE A 207 -90.76 -10.02 -15.45
N PRO A 208 -91.24 -11.07 -16.16
CA PRO A 208 -90.41 -11.85 -17.08
C PRO A 208 -90.58 -11.45 -18.57
N THR A 209 -89.60 -11.89 -19.38
CA THR A 209 -89.61 -12.19 -20.84
C THR A 209 -89.21 -11.14 -21.91
N SER A 210 -88.13 -11.52 -22.62
CA SER A 210 -87.95 -11.59 -24.09
C SER A 210 -87.44 -10.40 -24.93
N SER A 211 -86.53 -10.75 -25.88
CA SER A 211 -86.04 -10.01 -27.08
C SER A 211 -84.88 -9.03 -26.78
N TYR A 212 -83.68 -9.05 -27.38
CA TYR A 212 -83.12 -9.40 -28.69
C TYR A 212 -81.70 -9.98 -28.47
N GLY A 213 -81.10 -10.87 -29.27
CA GLY A 213 -81.18 -11.02 -30.71
C GLY A 213 -79.98 -10.36 -31.40
N ILE A 214 -78.93 -11.16 -31.67
CA ILE A 214 -77.99 -11.02 -32.80
C ILE A 214 -76.85 -10.00 -32.64
N LEU A 215 -75.66 -10.51 -32.28
CA LEU A 215 -74.39 -10.31 -33.00
C LEU A 215 -73.35 -11.26 -32.38
N SER A 216 -73.25 -12.45 -32.97
CA SER A 216 -72.08 -13.31 -32.83
C SER A 216 -71.25 -13.19 -34.12
N ASN A 217 -69.94 -13.41 -33.96
CA ASN A 217 -68.88 -13.54 -34.97
C ASN A 217 -68.14 -12.25 -35.34
N ASP A 218 -67.03 -11.97 -34.66
CA ASP A 218 -65.71 -12.48 -35.08
C ASP A 218 -64.59 -11.94 -34.16
N THR A 219 -64.02 -12.82 -33.31
CA THR A 219 -62.60 -12.87 -32.89
C THR A 219 -62.41 -13.95 -31.80
N VAL A 220 -62.51 -15.23 -32.19
CA VAL A 220 -62.39 -16.40 -31.29
C VAL A 220 -60.91 -16.81 -31.04
N ILE A 221 -59.93 -16.03 -31.49
CA ILE A 221 -58.52 -16.43 -31.38
C ILE A 221 -57.88 -16.03 -30.02
N ALA A 222 -58.49 -15.10 -29.26
CA ALA A 222 -57.93 -14.63 -27.99
C ALA A 222 -58.52 -15.30 -26.72
N SER A 223 -59.66 -15.99 -26.84
CA SER A 223 -60.45 -16.42 -25.66
C SER A 223 -60.09 -17.78 -25.08
N ASN A 224 -59.39 -18.66 -25.81
CA ASN A 224 -59.14 -20.04 -25.35
C ASN A 224 -57.85 -20.22 -24.51
N PHE A 225 -57.00 -19.20 -24.41
CA PHE A 225 -55.69 -19.29 -23.74
C PHE A 225 -55.47 -18.27 -22.61
N THR A 226 -56.43 -17.39 -22.35
CA THR A 226 -56.35 -16.37 -21.30
C THR A 226 -57.22 -16.77 -20.11
N MET A 227 -56.85 -16.33 -18.89
CA MET A 227 -57.59 -16.61 -17.65
C MET A 227 -59.09 -16.20 -17.64
N ASN A 228 -59.64 -15.64 -18.72
CA ASN A 228 -61.05 -15.27 -18.85
C ASN A 228 -62.05 -16.44 -18.74
N ASN A 229 -61.70 -17.65 -19.20
CA ASN A 229 -62.54 -18.83 -18.97
C ASN A 229 -62.35 -19.42 -17.56
N GLU A 230 -61.23 -19.14 -16.90
CA GLU A 230 -60.91 -19.66 -15.56
C GLU A 230 -61.33 -18.75 -14.40
N THR A 231 -61.70 -17.49 -14.64
CA THR A 231 -62.35 -16.68 -13.59
C THR A 231 -63.64 -17.34 -13.08
N ASN A 232 -64.34 -18.07 -13.95
CA ASN A 232 -65.47 -18.93 -13.55
C ASN A 232 -64.98 -20.10 -12.66
N TRP A 233 -63.83 -20.71 -12.98
CA TRP A 233 -63.23 -21.78 -12.15
C TRP A 233 -62.83 -21.30 -10.75
N PHE A 234 -62.20 -20.12 -10.63
CA PHE A 234 -61.85 -19.56 -9.32
C PHE A 234 -63.08 -19.17 -8.51
N GLN A 235 -64.11 -18.61 -9.15
CA GLN A 235 -65.38 -18.29 -8.50
C GLN A 235 -66.17 -19.54 -8.08
N GLU A 236 -66.04 -20.65 -8.82
CA GLU A 236 -66.70 -21.92 -8.51
C GLU A 236 -65.96 -22.74 -7.42
N ASN A 237 -64.63 -22.65 -7.34
CA ASN A 237 -63.81 -23.54 -6.49
C ASN A 237 -63.17 -22.86 -5.26
N LEU A 238 -63.11 -21.52 -5.20
CA LEU A 238 -62.54 -20.79 -4.06
C LEU A 238 -63.60 -19.95 -3.32
N PRO A 239 -63.54 -19.87 -1.98
CA PRO A 239 -64.46 -19.07 -1.17
C PRO A 239 -64.08 -17.58 -1.21
N LEU A 240 -64.16 -16.96 -2.38
CA LEU A 240 -63.68 -15.59 -2.65
C LEU A 240 -64.38 -14.51 -1.80
N SER A 241 -65.64 -14.70 -1.42
CA SER A 241 -66.40 -13.78 -0.56
C SER A 241 -66.15 -13.96 0.95
N ASN A 242 -65.36 -14.96 1.34
CA ASN A 242 -65.09 -15.22 2.75
C ASN A 242 -63.97 -14.30 3.26
N ILE A 243 -64.27 -13.45 4.25
CA ILE A 243 -63.31 -12.53 4.84
C ILE A 243 -62.08 -13.24 5.43
N PHE A 244 -62.24 -14.46 5.96
CA PHE A 244 -61.13 -15.27 6.47
C PHE A 244 -60.21 -15.75 5.33
N PHE A 245 -60.77 -16.05 4.16
CA PHE A 245 -59.99 -16.41 2.98
C PHE A 245 -59.20 -15.22 2.44
N GLN A 246 -59.81 -14.04 2.36
CA GLN A 246 -59.14 -12.79 1.98
C GLN A 246 -58.01 -12.43 2.96
N LEU A 247 -58.25 -12.52 4.27
CA LEU A 247 -57.21 -12.35 5.29
C LEU A 247 -56.06 -13.36 5.14
N THR A 248 -56.39 -14.61 4.80
CA THR A 248 -55.39 -15.65 4.53
C THR A 248 -54.50 -15.27 3.35
N LEU A 249 -55.07 -14.73 2.26
CA LEU A 249 -54.29 -14.26 1.11
C LEU A 249 -53.40 -13.06 1.45
N VAL A 250 -53.86 -12.14 2.31
CA VAL A 250 -53.03 -11.02 2.79
C VAL A 250 -51.84 -11.54 3.61
N ILE A 251 -52.08 -12.48 4.52
CA ILE A 251 -51.02 -13.14 5.29
C ILE A 251 -50.06 -13.86 4.35
N LEU A 252 -50.59 -14.60 3.36
CA LEU A 252 -49.80 -15.31 2.36
C LEU A 252 -48.90 -14.32 1.58
N LEU A 253 -49.46 -13.21 1.09
CA LEU A 253 -48.70 -12.17 0.39
C LEU A 253 -47.58 -11.58 1.26
N PHE A 254 -47.84 -11.32 2.54
CA PHE A 254 -46.83 -10.85 3.49
C PHE A 254 -45.72 -11.90 3.69
N THR A 255 -46.10 -13.16 3.91
CA THR A 255 -45.14 -14.26 4.15
C THR A 255 -44.24 -14.48 2.93
N PHE A 256 -44.79 -14.52 1.71
CA PHE A 256 -44.01 -14.73 0.49
C PHE A 256 -43.03 -13.59 0.21
N ASN A 257 -43.44 -12.33 0.38
CA ASN A 257 -42.52 -11.20 0.23
C ASN A 257 -41.41 -11.19 1.31
N SER A 258 -41.77 -11.54 2.55
CA SER A 258 -40.80 -11.65 3.65
C SER A 258 -39.80 -12.78 3.41
N MET A 259 -40.27 -13.94 2.93
CA MET A 259 -39.43 -15.07 2.56
C MET A 259 -38.52 -14.76 1.36
N ALA A 260 -39.03 -14.07 0.34
CA ALA A 260 -38.21 -13.62 -0.80
C ALA A 260 -37.04 -12.73 -0.31
N SER A 261 -37.33 -11.75 0.54
CA SER A 261 -36.29 -10.91 1.16
C SER A 261 -35.30 -11.74 1.97
N LEU A 262 -35.79 -12.66 2.80
CA LEU A 262 -34.94 -13.52 3.63
C LEU A 262 -33.99 -14.37 2.79
N PHE A 263 -34.51 -15.04 1.77
CA PHE A 263 -33.73 -15.89 0.87
C PHE A 263 -32.69 -15.10 0.08
N ASN A 264 -33.03 -13.88 -0.36
CA ASN A 264 -32.07 -12.98 -1.01
C ASN A 264 -30.88 -12.65 -0.08
N HIS A 265 -31.14 -12.29 1.18
CA HIS A 265 -30.05 -12.00 2.13
C HIS A 265 -29.24 -13.24 2.52
N GLN A 266 -29.90 -14.40 2.66
CA GLN A 266 -29.20 -15.67 2.89
C GLN A 266 -28.34 -16.09 1.71
N TYR A 267 -28.78 -15.82 0.47
CA TYR A 267 -27.97 -16.02 -0.72
C TYR A 267 -26.69 -15.18 -0.68
N PHE A 268 -26.77 -13.87 -0.39
CA PHE A 268 -25.60 -13.01 -0.27
C PHE A 268 -24.66 -13.39 0.89
N PHE A 269 -25.22 -13.89 1.99
CA PHE A 269 -24.41 -14.40 3.09
C PHE A 269 -23.73 -15.72 2.76
N ALA A 270 -24.40 -16.63 2.05
CA ALA A 270 -23.82 -17.90 1.64
C ALA A 270 -22.73 -17.71 0.57
N THR A 271 -22.89 -16.74 -0.35
CA THR A 271 -21.84 -16.39 -1.31
C THR A 271 -20.63 -15.75 -0.63
N SER A 272 -20.82 -14.89 0.37
CA SER A 272 -19.72 -14.24 1.09
C SER A 272 -18.83 -15.19 1.87
N LYS A 273 -19.40 -16.28 2.40
CA LYS A 273 -18.64 -17.39 3.00
C LYS A 273 -17.73 -18.12 2.02
N ILE A 274 -17.97 -18.02 0.71
CA ILE A 274 -17.14 -18.64 -0.33
C ILE A 274 -16.07 -17.66 -0.82
N TRP A 275 -16.46 -16.44 -1.24
CA TRP A 275 -15.50 -15.54 -1.88
C TRP A 275 -14.50 -14.92 -0.91
N ILE A 276 -14.87 -14.61 0.34
CA ILE A 276 -13.94 -13.98 1.30
C ILE A 276 -12.74 -14.90 1.58
N PRO A 277 -12.94 -16.19 1.95
CA PRO A 277 -11.79 -17.08 2.15
C PRO A 277 -11.04 -17.41 0.86
N LEU A 278 -11.73 -17.41 -0.30
CA LEU A 278 -11.09 -17.64 -1.61
C LEU A 278 -10.11 -16.52 -1.96
N ILE A 279 -10.42 -15.25 -1.64
CA ILE A 279 -9.44 -14.15 -1.78
C ILE A 279 -8.19 -14.46 -0.96
N GLY A 280 -8.36 -14.83 0.31
CA GLY A 280 -7.26 -15.18 1.19
C GLY A 280 -6.43 -16.35 0.67
N ALA A 281 -7.09 -17.39 0.15
CA ALA A 281 -6.43 -18.55 -0.47
C ALA A 281 -5.60 -18.17 -1.70
N LEU A 282 -6.19 -17.42 -2.63
CA LEU A 282 -5.48 -16.98 -3.84
C LEU A 282 -4.32 -16.05 -3.52
N GLN A 283 -4.50 -15.10 -2.59
CA GLN A 283 -3.45 -14.20 -2.13
C GLN A 283 -2.31 -14.97 -1.44
N GLY A 284 -2.65 -15.93 -0.58
CA GLY A 284 -1.68 -16.83 0.06
C GLY A 284 -0.89 -17.65 -0.95
N SER A 285 -1.55 -18.27 -1.93
CA SER A 285 -0.88 -19.05 -2.98
C SER A 285 -0.02 -18.19 -3.91
N ILE A 286 -0.40 -16.95 -4.20
CA ILE A 286 0.46 -16.01 -4.95
C ILE A 286 1.72 -15.70 -4.15
N LEU A 287 1.61 -15.41 -2.85
CA LEU A 287 2.75 -15.15 -1.98
C LEU A 287 3.67 -16.38 -1.86
N GLN A 288 3.09 -17.56 -1.66
CA GLN A 288 3.86 -18.81 -1.64
C GLN A 288 4.56 -19.06 -2.97
N LYS A 289 3.88 -18.78 -4.10
CA LYS A 289 4.47 -18.91 -5.44
C LYS A 289 5.65 -17.96 -5.65
N LEU A 290 5.61 -16.73 -5.13
CA LEU A 290 6.72 -15.78 -5.23
C LEU A 290 8.02 -16.30 -4.61
N ASN A 291 7.92 -17.16 -3.59
CA ASN A 291 9.09 -17.74 -2.93
C ASN A 291 9.70 -18.93 -3.68
N ARG A 292 8.99 -19.52 -4.66
CA ARG A 292 9.42 -20.75 -5.37
C ARG A 292 9.60 -20.57 -6.89
N ILE A 293 9.04 -19.51 -7.48
CA ILE A 293 9.13 -19.27 -8.92
C ILE A 293 10.59 -19.11 -9.37
N LYS A 294 10.96 -19.68 -10.53
CA LYS A 294 12.29 -19.50 -11.11
C LYS A 294 12.58 -18.01 -11.40
N SER A 295 13.81 -17.55 -11.20
CA SER A 295 14.21 -16.16 -11.44
C SER A 295 13.94 -15.68 -12.88
N VAL A 296 14.12 -16.56 -13.88
CA VAL A 296 13.79 -16.29 -15.29
C VAL A 296 12.30 -16.05 -15.50
N GLU A 297 11.44 -16.91 -14.94
CA GLU A 297 9.99 -16.73 -15.01
C GLU A 297 9.53 -15.51 -14.22
N ARG A 298 10.13 -15.26 -13.05
CA ARG A 298 9.86 -14.10 -12.20
C ARG A 298 10.11 -12.78 -12.91
N ARG A 299 11.14 -12.70 -13.76
CA ARG A 299 11.47 -11.51 -14.57
C ARG A 299 10.41 -11.19 -15.63
N LYS A 300 9.62 -12.17 -16.08
CA LYS A 300 8.50 -11.94 -17.03
C LYS A 300 7.38 -11.10 -16.40
N PHE A 301 7.23 -11.12 -15.07
CA PHE A 301 6.20 -10.40 -14.33
C PHE A 301 6.77 -9.15 -13.65
N LYS A 302 6.28 -7.97 -14.05
CA LYS A 302 6.70 -6.70 -13.43
C LYS A 302 6.10 -6.54 -12.03
N SER A 303 6.76 -5.80 -11.15
CA SER A 303 6.26 -5.54 -9.78
C SER A 303 4.82 -4.98 -9.76
N GLY A 304 4.50 -4.04 -10.65
CA GLY A 304 3.14 -3.52 -10.79
C GLY A 304 2.10 -4.55 -11.24
N GLU A 305 2.50 -5.50 -12.09
CA GLU A 305 1.63 -6.60 -12.51
C GLU A 305 1.33 -7.55 -11.35
N LEU A 306 2.34 -7.90 -10.54
CA LEU A 306 2.16 -8.74 -9.36
C LEU A 306 1.28 -8.09 -8.30
N ASN A 307 1.43 -6.79 -8.07
CA ASN A 307 0.54 -6.05 -7.17
C ASN A 307 -0.91 -6.07 -7.67
N ASN A 308 -1.12 -5.96 -8.99
CA ASN A 308 -2.45 -6.09 -9.59
C ASN A 308 -2.99 -7.52 -9.47
N LEU A 309 -2.16 -8.55 -9.68
CA LEU A 309 -2.55 -9.95 -9.45
C LEU A 309 -3.07 -10.12 -8.01
N PHE A 310 -2.31 -9.61 -7.04
CA PHE A 310 -2.60 -9.76 -5.62
C PHE A 310 -3.83 -8.96 -5.16
N ALA A 311 -4.00 -7.71 -5.62
CA ALA A 311 -5.00 -6.79 -5.08
C ALA A 311 -6.30 -6.70 -5.90
N ILE A 312 -6.24 -6.86 -7.21
CA ILE A 312 -7.37 -6.67 -8.14
C ILE A 312 -7.84 -8.03 -8.67
N ASP A 313 -6.94 -8.82 -9.24
CA ASP A 313 -7.34 -10.04 -9.94
C ASP A 313 -7.86 -11.12 -8.98
N THR A 314 -7.26 -11.27 -7.79
CA THR A 314 -7.79 -12.21 -6.77
C THR A 314 -9.23 -11.88 -6.37
N ARG A 315 -9.53 -10.58 -6.20
CA ARG A 315 -10.89 -10.11 -5.89
C ARG A 315 -11.82 -10.33 -7.05
N SER A 316 -11.40 -10.05 -8.28
CA SER A 316 -12.26 -10.26 -9.45
C SER A 316 -12.60 -11.74 -9.63
N VAL A 317 -11.61 -12.64 -9.55
CA VAL A 317 -11.87 -14.09 -9.63
C VAL A 317 -12.81 -14.58 -8.52
N ALA A 318 -12.63 -14.09 -7.29
CA ALA A 318 -13.42 -14.55 -6.15
C ALA A 318 -14.84 -13.93 -6.09
N MET A 319 -14.96 -12.61 -6.28
CA MET A 319 -16.23 -11.88 -6.18
C MET A 319 -17.03 -11.98 -7.47
N ASP A 320 -16.46 -11.53 -8.59
CA ASP A 320 -17.13 -11.50 -9.89
C ASP A 320 -17.34 -12.92 -10.45
N GLY A 321 -16.48 -13.87 -10.08
CA GLY A 321 -16.63 -15.28 -10.48
C GLY A 321 -17.89 -15.95 -9.91
N ILE A 322 -18.40 -15.50 -8.76
CA ILE A 322 -19.63 -16.05 -8.16
C ILE A 322 -20.89 -15.63 -8.95
N ASP A 323 -20.82 -14.57 -9.75
CA ASP A 323 -21.91 -14.16 -10.64
C ASP A 323 -22.24 -15.22 -11.71
N ILE A 324 -21.50 -16.34 -11.75
CA ILE A 324 -21.88 -17.52 -12.51
C ILE A 324 -23.28 -18.00 -12.15
N HIS A 325 -23.68 -17.90 -10.88
CA HIS A 325 -25.03 -18.29 -10.45
C HIS A 325 -26.08 -17.33 -10.99
N GLU A 326 -25.82 -16.02 -10.98
CA GLU A 326 -26.70 -15.03 -11.58
C GLU A 326 -26.81 -15.22 -13.11
N ALA A 327 -25.71 -15.56 -13.79
CA ALA A 327 -25.68 -15.66 -15.24
C ALA A 327 -26.61 -16.74 -15.82
N TRP A 328 -26.82 -17.86 -15.13
CA TRP A 328 -27.77 -18.89 -15.57
C TRP A 328 -29.16 -18.76 -14.94
N LEU A 329 -29.27 -18.16 -13.74
CA LEU A 329 -30.56 -17.92 -13.10
C LEU A 329 -31.34 -16.79 -13.76
N MET A 330 -30.67 -15.72 -14.20
CA MET A 330 -31.34 -14.55 -14.81
C MET A 330 -32.15 -14.91 -16.08
N PRO A 331 -31.64 -15.73 -17.02
CA PRO A 331 -32.45 -16.22 -18.15
C PRO A 331 -33.65 -17.07 -17.70
N LEU A 332 -33.49 -17.90 -16.66
CA LEU A 332 -34.60 -18.69 -16.12
C LEU A 332 -35.69 -17.79 -15.52
N THR A 333 -35.29 -16.80 -14.72
CA THR A 333 -36.19 -15.78 -14.14
C THR A 333 -36.91 -14.98 -15.23
N LEU A 334 -36.23 -14.67 -16.33
CA LEU A 334 -36.81 -14.01 -17.50
C LEU A 334 -37.89 -14.87 -18.16
N ILE A 335 -37.60 -16.16 -18.39
CA ILE A 335 -38.53 -17.12 -19.01
C ILE A 335 -39.80 -17.26 -18.17
N VAL A 336 -39.66 -17.45 -16.85
CA VAL A 336 -40.80 -17.56 -15.93
C VAL A 336 -41.64 -16.29 -15.97
N GLY A 337 -41.02 -15.11 -15.96
CA GLY A 337 -41.73 -13.83 -16.08
C GLY A 337 -42.53 -13.70 -17.38
N ILE A 338 -41.94 -14.05 -18.53
CA ILE A 338 -42.62 -14.01 -19.83
C ILE A 338 -43.82 -14.96 -19.85
N VAL A 339 -43.65 -16.19 -19.35
CA VAL A 339 -44.73 -17.18 -19.27
C VAL A 339 -45.87 -16.66 -18.41
N LEU A 340 -45.59 -16.07 -17.24
CA LEU A 340 -46.63 -15.55 -16.36
C LEU A 340 -47.41 -14.38 -16.99
N VAL A 341 -46.72 -13.41 -17.62
CA VAL A 341 -47.41 -12.32 -18.31
C VAL A 341 -48.24 -12.85 -19.49
N PHE A 342 -47.74 -13.87 -20.20
CA PHE A 342 -48.48 -14.54 -21.27
C PHE A 342 -49.75 -15.23 -20.77
N VAL A 343 -49.74 -15.86 -19.60
CA VAL A 343 -50.93 -16.46 -18.99
C VAL A 343 -52.02 -15.40 -18.71
N PHE A 344 -51.64 -14.21 -18.25
CA PHE A 344 -52.60 -13.15 -17.91
C PHE A 344 -53.16 -12.39 -19.13
N PHE A 345 -52.31 -12.09 -20.11
CA PHE A 345 -52.66 -11.19 -21.22
C PHE A 345 -52.63 -11.87 -22.61
N GLY A 346 -52.35 -13.17 -22.69
CA GLY A 346 -52.27 -13.92 -23.94
C GLY A 346 -51.25 -13.31 -24.92
N TYR A 347 -51.58 -13.32 -26.20
CA TYR A 347 -50.72 -12.76 -27.26
C TYR A 347 -50.43 -11.26 -27.11
N SER A 348 -51.27 -10.50 -26.40
CA SER A 348 -51.03 -9.07 -26.14
C SER A 348 -49.77 -8.83 -25.29
N SER A 349 -49.41 -9.78 -24.42
CA SER A 349 -48.16 -9.73 -23.64
C SER A 349 -46.91 -9.70 -24.52
N LEU A 350 -46.93 -10.37 -25.67
CA LEU A 350 -45.79 -10.45 -26.58
C LEU A 350 -45.47 -9.09 -27.17
N VAL A 351 -46.47 -8.24 -27.39
CA VAL A 351 -46.27 -6.87 -27.85
C VAL A 351 -45.58 -6.03 -26.77
N GLY A 352 -45.97 -6.18 -25.51
CA GLY A 352 -45.30 -5.52 -24.38
C GLY A 352 -43.86 -5.99 -24.19
N VAL A 353 -43.63 -7.30 -24.23
CA VAL A 353 -42.27 -7.88 -24.15
C VAL A 353 -41.42 -7.40 -25.33
N LEU A 354 -41.96 -7.37 -26.55
CA LEU A 354 -41.26 -6.84 -27.72
C LEU A 354 -40.95 -5.36 -27.56
N ALA A 355 -41.89 -4.54 -27.06
CA ALA A 355 -41.66 -3.13 -26.80
C ALA A 355 -40.53 -2.91 -25.78
N MET A 356 -40.44 -3.75 -24.74
CA MET A 356 -39.33 -3.72 -23.78
C MET A 356 -38.00 -4.13 -24.42
N ILE A 357 -37.99 -5.19 -25.23
CA ILE A 357 -36.80 -5.63 -25.95
C ILE A 357 -36.32 -4.55 -26.93
N ILE A 358 -37.22 -3.83 -27.59
CA ILE A 358 -36.88 -2.71 -28.49
C ILE A 358 -36.27 -1.54 -27.70
N CYS A 359 -36.73 -1.27 -26.47
CA CYS A 359 -36.08 -0.31 -25.57
C CYS A 359 -34.71 -0.80 -25.05
N GLY A 360 -34.50 -2.12 -25.02
CA GLY A 360 -33.29 -2.79 -24.52
C GLY A 360 -31.97 -2.23 -25.10
N PRO A 361 -31.78 -2.15 -26.44
CA PRO A 361 -30.57 -1.64 -27.09
C PRO A 361 -30.12 -0.23 -26.67
N VAL A 362 -31.03 0.62 -26.18
CA VAL A 362 -30.69 1.98 -25.73
C VAL A 362 -29.81 1.92 -24.48
N LEU A 363 -30.01 0.92 -23.61
CA LEU A 363 -29.27 0.82 -22.35
C LEU A 363 -27.79 0.47 -22.55
N PRO A 364 -27.39 -0.54 -23.36
CA PRO A 364 -25.99 -0.75 -23.71
C PRO A 364 -25.34 0.46 -24.40
N PHE A 365 -26.08 1.20 -25.23
CA PHE A 365 -25.57 2.42 -25.87
C PHE A 365 -25.23 3.49 -24.82
N LEU A 366 -26.16 3.79 -23.91
CA LEU A 366 -25.90 4.71 -22.78
C LEU A 366 -24.78 4.19 -21.87
N GLY A 367 -24.74 2.88 -21.59
CA GLY A 367 -23.68 2.23 -20.82
C GLY A 367 -22.29 2.35 -21.46
N LYS A 368 -22.20 2.30 -22.80
CA LYS A 368 -20.94 2.54 -23.53
C LYS A 368 -20.44 3.97 -23.37
N TYR A 369 -21.32 4.97 -23.45
CA TYR A 369 -20.92 6.36 -23.19
C TYR A 369 -20.56 6.57 -21.71
N GLN A 370 -21.30 5.96 -20.80
CA GLN A 370 -21.02 5.98 -19.38
C GLN A 370 -19.61 5.46 -19.08
N THR A 371 -19.25 4.27 -19.58
CA THR A 371 -17.91 3.70 -19.40
C THR A 371 -16.82 4.50 -20.11
N SER A 372 -17.09 5.04 -21.30
CA SER A 372 -16.14 5.91 -22.02
C SER A 372 -15.83 7.20 -21.27
N PHE A 373 -16.85 7.90 -20.75
CA PHE A 373 -16.65 9.12 -19.96
C PHE A 373 -15.98 8.82 -18.62
N ALA A 374 -16.34 7.72 -17.96
CA ALA A 374 -15.67 7.27 -16.74
C ALA A 374 -14.18 7.00 -16.97
N GLY A 375 -13.82 6.32 -18.07
CA GLY A 375 -12.43 6.06 -18.44
C GLY A 375 -11.62 7.33 -18.74
N LYS A 376 -12.20 8.28 -19.49
CA LYS A 376 -11.55 9.58 -19.74
C LYS A 376 -11.42 10.41 -18.45
N ALA A 377 -12.43 10.41 -17.58
CA ALA A 377 -12.37 11.10 -16.30
C ALA A 377 -11.29 10.50 -15.38
N ALA A 378 -11.11 9.18 -15.41
CA ALA A 378 -10.04 8.50 -14.67
C ALA A 378 -8.65 8.99 -15.08
N GLN A 379 -8.38 9.23 -16.37
CA GLN A 379 -7.07 9.75 -16.83
C GLN A 379 -6.74 11.10 -16.18
N PHE A 380 -7.69 12.04 -16.14
CA PHE A 380 -7.48 13.36 -15.51
C PHE A 380 -7.44 13.28 -13.98
N ARG A 381 -8.18 12.34 -13.38
CA ARG A 381 -8.07 12.05 -11.95
C ARG A 381 -6.67 11.57 -11.59
N ASP A 382 -6.09 10.71 -12.41
CA ASP A 382 -4.74 10.16 -12.20
C ASP A 382 -3.67 11.25 -12.42
N GLU A 383 -3.83 12.12 -13.42
CA GLU A 383 -2.99 13.32 -13.61
C GLU A 383 -3.04 14.26 -12.39
N ARG A 384 -4.25 14.51 -11.87
CA ARG A 384 -4.44 15.31 -10.64
C ARG A 384 -3.77 14.66 -9.42
N ILE A 385 -3.92 13.35 -9.24
CA ILE A 385 -3.28 12.61 -8.13
C ILE A 385 -1.75 12.66 -8.28
N LYS A 386 -1.24 12.54 -9.50
CA LYS A 386 0.20 12.68 -9.79
C LYS A 386 0.71 14.06 -9.38
N HIS A 387 0.06 15.14 -9.81
CA HIS A 387 0.46 16.50 -9.41
C HIS A 387 0.37 16.71 -7.89
N MET A 388 -0.66 16.18 -7.24
CA MET A 388 -0.77 16.20 -5.77
C MET A 388 0.39 15.47 -5.10
N SER A 389 0.79 14.31 -5.60
CA SER A 389 1.93 13.55 -5.07
C SER A 389 3.27 14.28 -5.28
N GLU A 390 3.49 14.87 -6.46
CA GLU A 390 4.66 15.71 -6.75
C GLU A 390 4.77 16.89 -5.76
N ILE A 391 3.65 17.55 -5.47
CA ILE A 391 3.59 18.65 -4.51
C ILE A 391 3.88 18.18 -3.08
N LEU A 392 3.31 17.06 -2.64
CA LEU A 392 3.50 16.52 -1.29
C LEU A 392 4.95 16.06 -1.06
N ASN A 393 5.54 15.36 -2.03
CA ASN A 393 6.93 14.92 -1.97
C ASN A 393 7.90 16.12 -2.01
N GLY A 394 7.57 17.15 -2.79
CA GLY A 394 8.36 18.38 -2.94
C GLY A 394 7.95 19.54 -2.03
N ILE A 395 7.16 19.31 -0.97
CA ILE A 395 6.45 20.39 -0.28
C ILE A 395 7.39 21.47 0.29
N ARG A 396 8.58 21.07 0.75
CA ARG A 396 9.59 22.00 1.26
C ARG A 396 10.10 22.93 0.16
N ILE A 397 10.34 22.40 -1.04
CA ILE A 397 10.79 23.17 -2.21
C ILE A 397 9.68 24.11 -2.68
N VAL A 398 8.45 23.61 -2.77
CA VAL A 398 7.28 24.42 -3.17
C VAL A 398 7.08 25.60 -2.22
N LYS A 399 7.22 25.37 -0.90
CA LYS A 399 7.14 26.41 0.14
C LYS A 399 8.32 27.38 0.07
N PHE A 400 9.53 26.87 -0.12
CA PHE A 400 10.76 27.67 -0.20
C PHE A 400 10.73 28.66 -1.38
N TYR A 401 10.27 28.22 -2.55
CA TYR A 401 10.13 29.07 -3.75
C TYR A 401 8.77 29.80 -3.85
N VAL A 402 7.87 29.64 -2.88
CA VAL A 402 6.54 30.26 -2.86
C VAL A 402 5.72 29.92 -4.13
N PHE A 403 5.80 28.66 -4.58
CA PHE A 403 5.09 28.17 -5.78
C PHE A 403 3.70 27.60 -5.51
N GLU A 404 3.15 27.82 -4.30
CA GLU A 404 1.88 27.24 -3.85
C GLU A 404 0.72 27.54 -4.81
N ASP A 405 0.55 28.82 -5.18
CA ASP A 405 -0.55 29.24 -6.05
C ASP A 405 -0.41 28.67 -7.46
N LYS A 406 0.81 28.63 -7.99
CA LYS A 406 1.08 28.08 -9.33
C LYS A 406 0.85 26.57 -9.39
N MET A 407 1.24 25.85 -8.33
CA MET A 407 0.98 24.41 -8.20
C MET A 407 -0.50 24.11 -7.99
N LYS A 408 -1.19 24.94 -7.21
CA LYS A 408 -2.66 24.87 -7.04
C LYS A 408 -3.39 25.07 -8.36
N GLU A 409 -2.97 26.04 -9.17
CA GLU A 409 -3.53 26.27 -10.50
C GLU A 409 -3.40 25.04 -11.40
N LYS A 410 -2.21 24.41 -11.41
CA LYS A 410 -1.96 23.16 -12.16
C LYS A 410 -2.90 22.03 -11.75
N VAL A 411 -3.14 21.86 -10.44
CA VAL A 411 -4.11 20.88 -9.90
C VAL A 411 -5.55 21.23 -10.32
N ASN A 412 -5.92 22.52 -10.26
CA ASN A 412 -7.24 22.98 -10.65
C ASN A 412 -7.53 22.78 -12.14
N GLN A 413 -6.56 23.01 -13.02
CA GLN A 413 -6.71 22.76 -14.46
C GLN A 413 -7.01 21.28 -14.76
N ALA A 414 -6.34 20.34 -14.08
CA ALA A 414 -6.65 18.91 -14.18
C ALA A 414 -8.05 18.61 -13.62
N ARG A 415 -8.42 19.25 -12.50
CA ARG A 415 -9.72 19.08 -11.84
C ARG A 415 -10.88 19.59 -12.69
N GLU A 416 -10.74 20.70 -13.40
CA GLU A 416 -11.78 21.24 -14.27
C GLU A 416 -12.09 20.29 -15.44
N LYS A 417 -11.04 19.74 -16.06
CA LYS A 417 -11.18 18.70 -17.10
C LYS A 417 -11.88 17.47 -16.57
N GLU A 418 -11.45 16.96 -15.41
CA GLU A 418 -12.08 15.84 -14.70
C GLU A 418 -13.56 16.12 -14.42
N TYR A 419 -13.88 17.28 -13.85
CA TYR A 419 -15.24 17.69 -13.51
C TYR A 419 -16.16 17.79 -14.72
N SER A 420 -15.67 18.34 -15.84
CA SER A 420 -16.45 18.44 -17.08
C SER A 420 -16.91 17.09 -17.61
N LEU A 421 -16.06 16.06 -17.48
CA LEU A 421 -16.37 14.70 -17.89
C LEU A 421 -17.25 13.99 -16.87
N LEU A 422 -17.03 14.21 -15.57
CA LEU A 422 -17.91 13.69 -14.52
C LEU A 422 -19.34 14.22 -14.66
N ARG A 423 -19.51 15.50 -15.03
CA ARG A 423 -20.85 16.06 -15.32
C ARG A 423 -21.53 15.31 -16.46
N LYS A 424 -20.82 15.06 -17.57
CA LYS A 424 -21.34 14.27 -18.70
C LYS A 424 -21.67 12.84 -18.29
N TYR A 425 -20.80 12.20 -17.51
CA TYR A 425 -21.02 10.87 -16.93
C TYR A 425 -22.32 10.81 -16.12
N VAL A 426 -22.52 11.77 -15.20
CA VAL A 426 -23.75 11.83 -14.37
C VAL A 426 -24.98 12.05 -15.25
N THR A 427 -24.92 12.93 -16.25
CA THR A 427 -26.04 13.14 -17.18
C THR A 427 -26.40 11.87 -17.94
N VAL A 428 -25.41 11.11 -18.44
CA VAL A 428 -25.66 9.82 -19.09
C VAL A 428 -26.21 8.79 -18.10
N MET A 429 -25.71 8.75 -16.87
CA MET A 429 -26.22 7.89 -15.80
C MET A 429 -27.68 8.19 -15.47
N SER A 430 -28.06 9.47 -15.38
CA SER A 430 -29.47 9.88 -15.21
C SER A 430 -30.33 9.40 -16.37
N GLY A 431 -29.86 9.53 -17.62
CA GLY A 431 -30.54 9.00 -18.80
C GLY A 431 -30.69 7.48 -18.76
N TYR A 432 -29.68 6.75 -18.28
CA TYR A 432 -29.72 5.30 -18.09
C TYR A 432 -30.81 4.91 -17.07
N CYS A 433 -30.81 5.53 -15.89
CA CYS A 433 -31.82 5.29 -14.86
C CYS A 433 -33.25 5.62 -15.33
N PHE A 434 -33.41 6.72 -16.07
CA PHE A 434 -34.69 7.11 -16.65
C PHE A 434 -35.19 6.10 -17.68
N THR A 435 -34.34 5.70 -18.63
CA THR A 435 -34.67 4.71 -19.67
C THR A 435 -35.02 3.36 -19.05
N SER A 436 -34.28 2.94 -18.01
CA SER A 436 -34.57 1.73 -17.25
C SER A 436 -35.96 1.78 -16.60
N SER A 437 -36.34 2.89 -15.97
CA SER A 437 -37.67 3.05 -15.38
C SER A 437 -38.78 3.11 -16.41
N LEU A 438 -38.53 3.76 -17.56
CA LEU A 438 -39.49 3.86 -18.64
C LEU A 438 -39.81 2.50 -19.28
N MET A 439 -38.85 1.58 -19.32
CA MET A 439 -39.01 0.27 -19.95
C MET A 439 -40.20 -0.54 -19.40
N ALA A 440 -40.37 -0.61 -18.08
CA ALA A 440 -41.49 -1.34 -17.46
C ALA A 440 -42.85 -0.67 -17.74
N ILE A 441 -42.87 0.67 -17.78
CA ILE A 441 -44.08 1.46 -18.09
C ILE A 441 -44.49 1.25 -19.54
N VAL A 442 -43.54 1.27 -20.48
CA VAL A 442 -43.80 1.03 -21.91
C VAL A 442 -44.30 -0.39 -22.14
N GLY A 443 -43.67 -1.40 -21.52
CA GLY A 443 -44.08 -2.80 -21.66
C GLY A 443 -45.51 -3.07 -21.15
N SER A 444 -45.82 -2.57 -19.95
CA SER A 444 -47.17 -2.69 -19.38
C SER A 444 -48.21 -1.90 -20.16
N GLY A 445 -47.92 -0.64 -20.52
CA GLY A 445 -48.82 0.20 -21.30
C GLY A 445 -49.14 -0.38 -22.68
N ALA A 446 -48.12 -0.84 -23.42
CA ALA A 446 -48.33 -1.48 -24.73
C ALA A 446 -49.18 -2.75 -24.61
N THR A 447 -48.98 -3.55 -23.55
CA THR A 447 -49.79 -4.74 -23.27
C THR A 447 -51.24 -4.38 -22.98
N PHE A 448 -51.50 -3.37 -22.14
CA PHE A 448 -52.88 -2.97 -21.80
C PHE A 448 -53.64 -2.41 -22.99
N VAL A 449 -52.99 -1.56 -23.79
CA VAL A 449 -53.59 -0.98 -24.99
C VAL A 449 -53.94 -2.08 -26.00
N THR A 450 -52.99 -2.98 -26.28
CA THR A 450 -53.23 -4.07 -27.23
C THR A 450 -54.24 -5.09 -26.72
N PHE A 451 -54.27 -5.37 -25.42
CA PHE A 451 -55.25 -6.27 -24.81
C PHE A 451 -56.67 -5.70 -24.89
N TYR A 452 -56.83 -4.40 -24.65
CA TYR A 452 -58.12 -3.71 -24.80
C TYR A 452 -58.63 -3.77 -26.25
N TYR A 453 -57.79 -3.42 -27.23
CA TYR A 453 -58.17 -3.46 -28.65
C TYR A 453 -58.36 -4.88 -29.20
N ALA A 454 -57.71 -5.89 -28.61
CA ALA A 454 -57.94 -7.29 -28.94
C ALA A 454 -59.26 -7.85 -28.37
N GLY A 455 -60.09 -7.02 -27.75
CA GLY A 455 -61.37 -7.40 -27.15
C GLY A 455 -61.25 -8.04 -25.76
N GLY A 456 -60.10 -7.87 -25.10
CA GLY A 456 -59.87 -8.40 -23.75
C GLY A 456 -60.41 -7.47 -22.65
N ASP A 457 -61.10 -8.04 -21.67
CA ASP A 457 -61.58 -7.32 -20.49
C ASP A 457 -60.44 -6.94 -19.53
N LEU A 458 -60.08 -5.66 -19.56
CA LEU A 458 -59.02 -5.07 -18.76
C LEU A 458 -59.52 -4.78 -17.33
N THR A 459 -59.51 -5.80 -16.48
CA THR A 459 -59.94 -5.66 -15.07
C THR A 459 -58.85 -5.02 -14.21
N LEU A 460 -59.27 -4.34 -13.12
CA LEU A 460 -58.36 -3.75 -12.13
C LEU A 460 -57.33 -4.76 -11.55
N PRO A 461 -57.72 -6.01 -11.20
CA PRO A 461 -56.79 -7.05 -10.78
C PRO A 461 -55.70 -7.36 -11.81
N LYS A 462 -56.08 -7.51 -13.10
CA LYS A 462 -55.11 -7.78 -14.17
C LYS A 462 -54.13 -6.63 -14.37
N MET A 463 -54.61 -5.38 -14.36
CA MET A 463 -53.75 -4.21 -14.54
C MET A 463 -52.69 -4.12 -13.44
N PHE A 464 -53.07 -4.26 -12.17
CA PHE A 464 -52.11 -4.19 -11.07
C PHE A 464 -51.12 -5.36 -11.09
N THR A 465 -51.59 -6.59 -11.32
CA THR A 465 -50.70 -7.75 -11.44
C THR A 465 -49.74 -7.61 -12.62
N GLY A 466 -50.21 -7.09 -13.77
CA GLY A 466 -49.38 -6.78 -14.93
C GLY A 466 -48.30 -5.75 -14.63
N LEU A 467 -48.63 -4.65 -13.94
CA LEU A 467 -47.65 -3.62 -13.54
C LEU A 467 -46.53 -4.21 -12.67
N VAL A 468 -46.89 -5.04 -11.68
CA VAL A 468 -45.92 -5.70 -10.80
C VAL A 468 -45.06 -6.70 -11.58
N LEU A 469 -45.66 -7.54 -12.41
CA LEU A 469 -44.94 -8.53 -13.22
C LEU A 469 -43.93 -7.86 -14.17
N PHE A 470 -44.32 -6.80 -14.89
CA PHE A 470 -43.41 -6.05 -15.76
C PHE A 470 -42.30 -5.32 -14.98
N GLY A 471 -42.59 -4.85 -13.76
CA GLY A 471 -41.61 -4.27 -12.85
C GLY A 471 -40.56 -5.28 -12.37
N THR A 472 -40.97 -6.49 -12.02
CA THR A 472 -40.10 -7.60 -11.63
C THR A 472 -39.28 -8.13 -12.81
N PHE A 473 -39.93 -8.31 -13.96
CA PHE A 473 -39.33 -8.77 -15.22
C PHE A 473 -38.20 -7.87 -15.73
N ARG A 474 -38.25 -6.57 -15.39
CA ARG A 474 -37.23 -5.60 -15.78
C ARG A 474 -35.84 -5.92 -15.21
N LEU A 475 -35.75 -6.37 -13.95
CA LEU A 475 -34.46 -6.51 -13.26
C LEU A 475 -33.53 -7.54 -13.95
N PRO A 476 -33.98 -8.77 -14.28
CA PRO A 476 -33.14 -9.74 -14.98
C PRO A 476 -32.58 -9.24 -16.32
N LEU A 477 -33.36 -8.48 -17.08
CA LEU A 477 -32.96 -7.94 -18.38
C LEU A 477 -31.82 -6.92 -18.25
N LEU A 478 -31.77 -6.17 -17.14
CA LEU A 478 -30.71 -5.21 -16.83
C LEU A 478 -29.45 -5.86 -16.26
N HIS A 479 -29.62 -6.87 -15.40
CA HIS A 479 -28.50 -7.50 -14.70
C HIS A 479 -27.75 -8.53 -15.56
N LEU A 480 -28.42 -9.19 -16.51
CA LEU A 480 -27.79 -10.23 -17.33
C LEU A 480 -26.54 -9.75 -18.10
N PRO A 481 -26.54 -8.61 -18.82
CA PRO A 481 -25.33 -8.11 -19.47
C PRO A 481 -24.20 -7.79 -18.50
N TRP A 482 -24.53 -7.33 -17.30
CA TRP A 482 -23.55 -7.02 -16.25
C TRP A 482 -22.91 -8.30 -15.69
N ALA A 483 -23.72 -9.32 -15.37
CA ALA A 483 -23.23 -10.62 -14.91
C ALA A 483 -22.31 -11.27 -15.96
N ILE A 484 -22.68 -11.22 -17.24
CA ILE A 484 -21.81 -11.73 -18.33
C ILE A 484 -20.50 -10.95 -18.39
N SER A 485 -20.55 -9.62 -18.27
CA SER A 485 -19.35 -8.78 -18.30
C SER A 485 -18.42 -9.10 -17.12
N ASN A 486 -18.96 -9.24 -15.91
CA ASN A 486 -18.23 -9.62 -14.70
C ASN A 486 -17.55 -10.99 -14.85
N LEU A 487 -18.26 -11.98 -15.42
CA LEU A 487 -17.68 -13.29 -15.70
C LEU A 487 -16.52 -13.24 -16.71
N VAL A 488 -16.63 -12.38 -17.73
CA VAL A 488 -15.52 -12.17 -18.68
C VAL A 488 -14.32 -11.55 -17.97
N PHE A 489 -14.53 -10.54 -17.10
CA PHE A 489 -13.46 -9.96 -16.30
C PHE A 489 -12.82 -10.97 -15.36
N ALA A 490 -13.62 -11.72 -14.58
CA ALA A 490 -13.16 -12.79 -13.71
C ALA A 490 -12.33 -13.83 -14.48
N TYR A 491 -12.76 -14.20 -15.68
CA TYR A 491 -12.05 -15.15 -16.53
C TYR A 491 -10.68 -14.62 -17.01
N VAL A 492 -10.62 -13.35 -17.42
CA VAL A 492 -9.34 -12.73 -17.81
C VAL A 492 -8.39 -12.66 -16.61
N SER A 493 -8.89 -12.27 -15.44
CA SER A 493 -8.12 -12.28 -14.19
C SER A 493 -7.66 -13.70 -13.81
N ALA A 494 -8.52 -14.71 -13.97
CA ALA A 494 -8.15 -16.11 -13.76
C ALA A 494 -7.06 -16.57 -14.73
N LYS A 495 -7.10 -16.13 -16.00
CA LYS A 495 -6.03 -16.41 -16.97
C LYS A 495 -4.69 -15.81 -16.52
N ARG A 496 -4.70 -14.57 -16.03
CA ARG A 496 -3.48 -13.89 -15.52
C ARG A 496 -2.92 -14.58 -14.27
N ILE A 497 -3.77 -14.88 -13.28
CA ILE A 497 -3.35 -15.60 -12.07
C ILE A 497 -2.86 -17.01 -12.43
N GLY A 498 -3.59 -17.73 -13.28
CA GLY A 498 -3.21 -19.07 -13.72
C GLY A 498 -1.84 -19.08 -14.41
N ARG A 499 -1.58 -18.11 -15.30
CA ARG A 499 -0.26 -17.93 -15.95
C ARG A 499 0.86 -17.79 -14.93
N PHE A 500 0.62 -17.01 -13.87
CA PHE A 500 1.60 -16.80 -12.80
C PHE A 500 1.78 -18.06 -11.93
N LEU A 501 0.68 -18.66 -11.44
CA LEU A 501 0.73 -19.81 -10.55
C LEU A 501 1.34 -21.04 -11.23
N PHE A 502 0.96 -21.35 -12.47
CA PHE A 502 1.44 -22.54 -13.18
C PHE A 502 2.78 -22.36 -13.91
N SER A 503 3.45 -21.22 -13.74
CA SER A 503 4.83 -21.00 -14.20
C SER A 503 5.82 -22.00 -13.58
N GLU A 504 7.02 -22.10 -14.12
CA GLU A 504 8.01 -23.06 -13.63
C GLU A 504 8.51 -22.73 -12.21
N ASP A 505 8.57 -23.76 -11.37
CA ASP A 505 9.10 -23.69 -10.01
C ASP A 505 10.58 -24.09 -9.96
N THR A 506 11.28 -23.53 -8.99
CA THR A 506 12.63 -23.91 -8.59
C THR A 506 12.51 -25.10 -7.63
N VAL A 507 12.91 -26.29 -8.06
CA VAL A 507 12.67 -27.56 -7.32
C VAL A 507 13.65 -27.77 -6.16
N LYS A 508 14.82 -27.11 -6.18
CA LYS A 508 15.82 -27.15 -5.10
C LYS A 508 16.47 -25.78 -5.00
N LEU A 509 16.34 -25.10 -3.86
CA LEU A 509 17.25 -24.02 -3.51
C LEU A 509 18.59 -24.65 -3.08
N PRO A 510 19.76 -24.14 -3.50
CA PRO A 510 21.07 -24.69 -3.12
C PRO A 510 21.32 -24.79 -1.60
N HIS A 511 20.50 -24.12 -0.79
CA HIS A 511 20.65 -23.93 0.65
C HIS A 511 19.51 -24.44 1.53
N ASP A 512 18.45 -24.99 0.93
CA ASP A 512 17.32 -25.47 1.72
C ASP A 512 17.56 -26.93 2.14
N HIS A 513 18.44 -27.10 3.12
CA HIS A 513 18.87 -28.42 3.61
C HIS A 513 17.79 -29.17 4.40
N GLU A 514 16.78 -28.44 4.89
CA GLU A 514 15.64 -29.00 5.61
C GLU A 514 14.36 -29.04 4.78
N ASN A 515 14.36 -28.48 3.56
CA ASN A 515 13.16 -28.24 2.76
C ASN A 515 12.05 -27.63 3.66
N LYS A 516 12.37 -26.59 4.45
CA LYS A 516 11.50 -26.09 5.55
C LYS A 516 10.10 -25.72 5.06
N ALA A 517 9.96 -25.47 3.76
CA ALA A 517 8.68 -25.39 3.08
C ALA A 517 8.13 -26.78 2.72
N ASN A 518 8.04 -27.74 3.66
CA ASN A 518 7.48 -29.10 3.52
C ASN A 518 6.13 -29.14 2.77
N LEU A 519 6.16 -28.98 1.46
CA LEU A 519 4.96 -28.76 0.64
C LEU A 519 4.89 -29.84 -0.45
N TRP A 520 5.96 -30.54 -0.79
CA TRP A 520 5.91 -31.59 -1.81
C TRP A 520 6.58 -32.82 -1.24
N GLU A 521 5.78 -33.85 -0.90
CA GLU A 521 6.33 -35.19 -0.69
C GLU A 521 7.10 -35.55 -1.97
N TYR A 522 8.41 -35.63 -1.83
CA TYR A 522 9.29 -36.11 -2.87
C TYR A 522 9.62 -37.55 -2.51
N ASP A 523 9.50 -38.46 -3.48
CA ASP A 523 9.91 -39.86 -3.32
C ASP A 523 11.32 -39.91 -2.74
N GLU A 524 11.47 -40.55 -1.59
CA GLU A 524 12.71 -40.69 -0.81
C GLU A 524 13.83 -41.45 -1.54
N GLU A 525 13.64 -41.88 -2.79
CA GLU A 525 14.57 -42.78 -3.47
C GLU A 525 15.81 -42.10 -4.10
N GLN A 526 16.02 -40.78 -3.93
CA GLN A 526 17.24 -40.11 -4.42
C GLN A 526 17.83 -39.03 -3.50
N THR A 527 17.89 -39.28 -2.20
CA THR A 527 18.78 -38.52 -1.30
C THR A 527 19.96 -39.39 -0.89
N GLU A 528 21.00 -39.42 -1.73
CA GLU A 528 22.37 -39.51 -1.23
C GLU A 528 22.63 -38.29 -0.33
N PHE A 529 22.24 -38.41 0.94
CA PHE A 529 22.66 -37.53 2.02
C PHE A 529 24.12 -37.84 2.35
N SER A 530 25.05 -37.66 1.41
CA SER A 530 26.48 -37.92 1.62
C SER A 530 27.35 -37.45 0.44
N SER A 531 27.49 -36.14 0.27
CA SER A 531 28.83 -35.64 -0.06
C SER A 531 29.21 -34.62 0.99
N ILE A 532 29.71 -35.13 2.11
CA ILE A 532 30.25 -34.35 3.23
C ILE A 532 31.25 -33.36 2.61
N MET A 533 30.86 -32.08 2.51
CA MET A 533 31.86 -31.03 2.33
C MET A 533 32.78 -31.11 3.54
N ASP A 534 34.08 -30.98 3.30
CA ASP A 534 35.06 -30.99 4.36
C ASP A 534 34.66 -29.95 5.43
N ASN A 535 34.79 -30.30 6.73
CA ASN A 535 34.24 -29.48 7.82
C ASN A 535 34.79 -28.04 7.83
N ASP A 536 35.97 -27.85 7.23
CA ASP A 536 36.67 -26.57 7.11
C ASP A 536 36.26 -25.75 5.88
N THR A 537 35.48 -26.31 4.95
CA THR A 537 35.04 -25.61 3.74
C THR A 537 33.66 -25.00 3.95
N ALA A 538 33.53 -23.69 3.71
CA ALA A 538 32.27 -22.97 3.74
C ALA A 538 31.54 -23.07 2.39
N ILE A 539 32.23 -22.75 1.29
CA ILE A 539 31.65 -22.70 -0.07
C ILE A 539 32.64 -23.35 -1.05
N GLU A 540 32.12 -24.13 -1.99
CA GLU A 540 32.90 -24.77 -3.06
C GLU A 540 32.19 -24.63 -4.41
N CYS A 541 32.85 -23.98 -5.36
CA CYS A 541 32.51 -23.91 -6.77
C CYS A 541 33.48 -24.80 -7.56
N LYS A 542 32.95 -25.75 -8.33
CA LYS A 542 33.73 -26.67 -9.19
C LYS A 542 33.24 -26.56 -10.64
N ASP A 543 34.12 -26.12 -11.52
CA ASP A 543 33.87 -25.89 -12.96
C ASP A 543 32.54 -25.17 -13.23
N ALA A 544 32.17 -24.24 -12.36
CA ALA A 544 30.82 -23.67 -12.34
C ALA A 544 30.69 -22.54 -13.37
N SER A 545 29.71 -22.65 -14.28
CA SER A 545 29.30 -21.54 -15.14
C SER A 545 27.95 -21.01 -14.69
N ILE A 546 27.89 -19.74 -14.31
CA ILE A 546 26.75 -19.12 -13.63
C ILE A 546 26.23 -17.97 -14.49
N GLY A 547 24.91 -17.86 -14.61
CA GLY A 547 24.26 -16.73 -15.25
C GLY A 547 22.89 -16.45 -14.65
N TRP A 548 22.25 -15.40 -15.13
CA TRP A 548 20.91 -15.01 -14.66
C TRP A 548 19.80 -15.78 -15.39
N SER A 549 20.06 -16.26 -16.61
CA SER A 549 19.12 -17.02 -17.45
C SER A 549 19.75 -18.28 -18.05
N GLU A 550 18.94 -19.31 -18.29
CA GLU A 550 19.35 -20.50 -19.06
C GLU A 550 19.71 -20.14 -20.51
N GLU A 551 19.11 -19.10 -21.09
CA GLU A 551 19.28 -18.71 -22.49
C GLU A 551 20.46 -17.72 -22.73
N GLU A 552 20.74 -16.84 -21.77
CA GLU A 552 21.77 -15.79 -21.91
C GLU A 552 23.19 -16.34 -21.74
N ALA A 553 24.25 -15.70 -22.25
CA ALA A 553 25.61 -16.16 -21.95
C ALA A 553 25.89 -16.14 -20.42
N PRO A 554 26.62 -17.14 -19.87
CA PRO A 554 26.99 -17.13 -18.45
C PRO A 554 27.82 -15.88 -18.13
N THR A 555 27.49 -15.22 -17.02
CA THR A 555 28.24 -14.07 -16.51
C THR A 555 29.55 -14.50 -15.85
N LEU A 556 29.56 -15.67 -15.20
CA LEU A 556 30.76 -16.31 -14.65
C LEU A 556 31.03 -17.61 -15.40
N THR A 557 32.28 -17.84 -15.83
CA THR A 557 32.68 -19.03 -16.59
C THR A 557 33.79 -19.82 -15.89
N ASP A 558 33.67 -21.15 -15.93
CA ASP A 558 34.67 -22.11 -15.41
C ASP A 558 35.19 -21.79 -13.99
N LEU A 559 34.27 -21.37 -13.10
CA LEU A 559 34.62 -20.94 -11.75
C LEU A 559 35.02 -22.12 -10.87
N ASN A 560 36.29 -22.12 -10.47
CA ASN A 560 36.87 -23.04 -9.49
C ASN A 560 37.29 -22.26 -8.24
N LEU A 561 36.45 -22.23 -7.22
CA LEU A 561 36.64 -21.41 -6.01
C LEU A 561 36.33 -22.22 -4.75
N LYS A 562 37.26 -22.22 -3.79
CA LYS A 562 37.06 -22.82 -2.47
C LYS A 562 37.19 -21.74 -1.40
N ILE A 563 36.20 -21.59 -0.53
CA ILE A 563 36.17 -20.63 0.58
C ILE A 563 36.19 -21.43 1.89
N GLU A 564 37.17 -21.16 2.74
CA GLU A 564 37.35 -21.82 4.03
C GLU A 564 36.59 -21.10 5.15
N ARG A 565 36.24 -21.83 6.20
CA ARG A 565 35.48 -21.28 7.33
C ARG A 565 36.35 -20.36 8.18
N GLY A 566 35.74 -19.31 8.72
CA GLY A 566 36.36 -18.42 9.71
C GLY A 566 37.32 -17.36 9.15
N LYS A 567 37.54 -17.32 7.83
CA LYS A 567 38.39 -16.31 7.17
C LYS A 567 37.58 -15.12 6.63
N LEU A 568 38.26 -13.98 6.47
CA LEU A 568 37.79 -12.78 5.78
C LEU A 568 38.30 -12.76 4.34
N TYR A 569 37.36 -12.84 3.41
CA TYR A 569 37.60 -12.76 1.97
C TYR A 569 37.15 -11.40 1.43
N CYS A 570 38.05 -10.67 0.76
CA CYS A 570 37.70 -9.47 0.01
C CYS A 570 37.64 -9.77 -1.49
N VAL A 571 36.51 -9.48 -2.12
CA VAL A 571 36.28 -9.70 -3.55
C VAL A 571 36.41 -8.37 -4.30
N ILE A 572 37.31 -8.32 -5.27
CA ILE A 572 37.61 -7.14 -6.09
C ILE A 572 37.52 -7.45 -7.58
N GLY A 573 37.37 -6.40 -8.38
CA GLY A 573 37.27 -6.48 -9.84
C GLY A 573 36.50 -5.30 -10.40
N ASN A 574 36.64 -5.03 -11.70
CA ASN A 574 35.97 -3.90 -12.37
C ASN A 574 34.44 -4.01 -12.28
N THR A 575 33.74 -2.92 -12.52
CA THR A 575 32.27 -2.91 -12.59
C THR A 575 31.80 -3.88 -13.69
N GLY A 576 30.81 -4.72 -13.38
CA GLY A 576 30.33 -5.75 -14.30
C GLY A 576 31.18 -7.03 -14.41
N SER A 577 32.25 -7.19 -13.62
CA SER A 577 33.09 -8.40 -13.62
C SER A 577 32.43 -9.68 -13.06
N GLY A 578 31.22 -9.57 -12.50
CA GLY A 578 30.46 -10.72 -11.97
C GLY A 578 30.51 -10.90 -10.44
N LYS A 579 31.00 -9.90 -9.68
CA LYS A 579 31.10 -9.93 -8.20
C LYS A 579 29.76 -10.22 -7.51
N SER A 580 28.72 -9.45 -7.81
CA SER A 580 27.38 -9.68 -7.27
C SER A 580 26.76 -10.97 -7.80
N THR A 581 27.13 -11.41 -9.01
CA THR A 581 26.70 -12.71 -9.53
C THR A 581 27.28 -13.86 -8.71
N LEU A 582 28.53 -13.76 -8.23
CA LEU A 582 29.09 -14.73 -7.28
C LEU A 582 28.26 -14.77 -5.99
N ILE A 583 27.96 -13.61 -5.37
CA ILE A 583 27.15 -13.56 -4.15
C ILE A 583 25.77 -14.19 -4.39
N SER A 584 25.10 -13.86 -5.50
CA SER A 584 23.81 -14.44 -5.88
C SER A 584 23.83 -15.95 -6.09
N SER A 585 24.96 -16.49 -6.54
CA SER A 585 25.14 -17.92 -6.78
C SER A 585 25.31 -18.71 -5.50
N ILE A 586 25.81 -18.05 -4.45
CA ILE A 586 25.84 -18.58 -3.10
C ILE A 586 24.38 -18.69 -2.69
N TYR A 587 23.70 -17.59 -2.34
CA TYR A 587 22.33 -17.67 -1.77
C TYR A 587 21.22 -18.21 -2.70
N GLY A 588 21.52 -18.51 -3.96
CA GLY A 588 20.72 -19.38 -4.83
C GLY A 588 19.74 -18.68 -5.77
N GLU A 589 19.96 -17.41 -6.09
CA GLU A 589 19.11 -16.64 -7.02
C GLU A 589 19.53 -16.78 -8.49
N SER A 590 20.83 -16.97 -8.75
CA SER A 590 21.35 -17.20 -10.10
C SER A 590 21.30 -18.67 -10.52
N VAL A 591 21.35 -18.91 -11.82
CA VAL A 591 21.26 -20.24 -12.43
C VAL A 591 22.66 -20.79 -12.69
N VAL A 592 22.95 -21.97 -12.13
CA VAL A 592 24.16 -22.74 -12.45
C VAL A 592 23.90 -23.57 -13.71
N LYS A 593 24.56 -23.22 -14.82
CA LYS A 593 24.38 -23.90 -16.12
C LYS A 593 25.18 -25.18 -16.26
N SER A 594 26.42 -25.14 -15.78
CA SER A 594 27.36 -26.26 -15.77
C SER A 594 28.19 -26.20 -14.50
N GLY A 595 28.80 -27.33 -14.13
CA GLY A 595 29.55 -27.46 -12.87
C GLY A 595 28.64 -27.54 -11.64
N LYS A 596 29.20 -27.23 -10.47
CA LYS A 596 28.50 -27.29 -9.18
C LYS A 596 28.90 -26.13 -8.27
N VAL A 597 27.91 -25.50 -7.64
CA VAL A 597 28.08 -24.60 -6.50
C VAL A 597 27.52 -25.30 -5.27
N LYS A 598 28.34 -25.49 -4.24
CA LYS A 598 27.96 -26.12 -2.98
C LYS A 598 28.26 -25.18 -1.84
N VAL A 599 27.35 -25.14 -0.88
CA VAL A 599 27.58 -24.43 0.38
C VAL A 599 27.31 -25.39 1.52
N ASN A 600 28.10 -25.23 2.59
CA ASN A 600 28.10 -26.16 3.69
C ASN A 600 26.73 -26.15 4.40
N PRO A 601 26.06 -27.32 4.52
CA PRO A 601 24.73 -27.41 5.13
C PRO A 601 24.68 -27.02 6.61
N LEU A 602 25.82 -27.02 7.29
CA LEU A 602 25.94 -26.66 8.70
C LEU A 602 26.11 -25.14 8.91
N CYS A 603 26.06 -24.34 7.84
CA CYS A 603 26.27 -22.90 7.91
C CYS A 603 25.00 -22.14 7.48
N ASN A 604 24.47 -21.31 8.37
CA ASN A 604 23.48 -20.30 8.00
C ASN A 604 24.17 -19.09 7.34
N ILE A 605 23.40 -18.36 6.54
CA ILE A 605 23.89 -17.22 5.76
C ILE A 605 23.13 -15.97 6.15
N SER A 606 23.84 -14.86 6.28
CA SER A 606 23.25 -13.51 6.27
C SER A 606 23.79 -12.69 5.12
N LEU A 607 22.96 -11.77 4.65
CA LEU A 607 23.27 -10.88 3.54
C LEU A 607 23.06 -9.43 3.97
N SER A 608 24.05 -8.61 3.69
CA SER A 608 23.87 -7.17 3.56
C SER A 608 24.16 -6.81 2.11
N ASP A 609 23.11 -6.42 1.41
CA ASP A 609 23.09 -6.23 -0.03
C ASP A 609 23.55 -4.82 -0.44
N GLU A 610 23.89 -4.64 -1.72
CA GLU A 610 24.31 -3.36 -2.33
C GLU A 610 23.17 -2.32 -2.25
N THR A 611 21.92 -2.79 -2.36
CA THR A 611 20.73 -1.96 -2.13
C THR A 611 20.01 -2.38 -0.85
N PRO A 612 20.30 -1.74 0.30
CA PRO A 612 19.69 -2.10 1.58
C PRO A 612 18.16 -2.09 1.55
N TRP A 613 17.56 -3.25 1.78
CA TRP A 613 16.10 -3.36 1.89
C TRP A 613 15.63 -3.31 3.35
N LEU A 614 14.76 -2.35 3.66
CA LEU A 614 14.20 -2.15 4.99
C LEU A 614 12.67 -2.32 4.95
N ILE A 615 12.15 -3.06 5.93
CA ILE A 615 10.70 -3.20 6.14
C ILE A 615 10.14 -1.91 6.74
N ASN A 616 8.87 -1.61 6.43
CA ASN A 616 8.16 -0.47 7.00
C ASN A 616 7.81 -0.74 8.47
N ALA A 617 8.80 -0.58 9.34
CA ALA A 617 8.75 -0.87 10.77
C ALA A 617 9.76 0.03 11.51
N SER A 618 9.91 -0.16 12.82
CA SER A 618 10.92 0.55 13.60
C SER A 618 12.36 0.14 13.23
N VAL A 619 13.35 0.93 13.64
CA VAL A 619 14.78 0.59 13.48
C VAL A 619 15.09 -0.74 14.18
N ARG A 620 14.58 -0.93 15.40
CA ARG A 620 14.77 -2.17 16.16
C ARG A 620 14.23 -3.38 15.41
N GLU A 621 13.00 -3.31 14.90
CA GLU A 621 12.40 -4.43 14.16
C GLU A 621 13.14 -4.73 12.86
N ASN A 622 13.68 -3.70 12.20
CA ASN A 622 14.54 -3.89 11.03
C ASN A 622 15.86 -4.59 11.36
N ILE A 623 16.45 -4.35 12.54
CA ILE A 623 17.71 -5.00 12.95
C ILE A 623 17.45 -6.43 13.44
N VAL A 624 16.41 -6.63 14.27
CA VAL A 624 16.07 -7.95 14.80
C VAL A 624 15.57 -8.87 13.69
N PHE A 625 14.68 -8.37 12.84
CA PHE A 625 14.13 -8.94 11.60
C PHE A 625 13.43 -10.31 11.74
N ASP A 626 14.12 -11.32 12.29
CA ASP A 626 13.57 -12.65 12.54
C ASP A 626 12.72 -12.64 13.82
N LYS A 627 11.43 -12.92 13.66
CA LYS A 627 10.46 -13.00 14.76
C LYS A 627 10.65 -14.21 15.67
N ASN A 628 11.39 -15.23 15.21
CA ASN A 628 11.66 -16.44 16.00
C ASN A 628 12.86 -16.25 16.95
N LEU A 629 13.69 -15.22 16.73
CA LEU A 629 14.79 -14.90 17.62
C LEU A 629 14.25 -14.18 18.88
N THR A 630 14.63 -14.68 20.05
CA THR A 630 14.39 -13.97 21.31
C THR A 630 15.23 -12.70 21.35
N PHE A 631 14.61 -11.56 21.70
CA PHE A 631 15.32 -10.29 21.76
C PHE A 631 16.42 -10.29 22.85
N ASP A 632 17.67 -10.42 22.42
CA ASP A 632 18.86 -10.27 23.26
C ASP A 632 19.32 -8.81 23.29
N ARG A 633 19.14 -8.17 24.46
CA ARG A 633 19.48 -6.77 24.69
C ARG A 633 20.98 -6.50 24.70
N GLU A 634 21.79 -7.40 25.25
CA GLU A 634 23.24 -7.19 25.34
C GLU A 634 23.89 -7.29 23.96
N ARG A 635 23.48 -8.29 23.19
CA ARG A 635 23.93 -8.44 21.81
C ARG A 635 23.47 -7.28 20.94
N TYR A 636 22.21 -6.86 21.07
CA TYR A 636 21.68 -5.71 20.34
C TYR A 636 22.50 -4.43 20.64
N ASN A 637 22.75 -4.14 21.91
CA ASN A 637 23.56 -2.97 22.31
C ASN A 637 24.98 -3.02 21.76
N ARG A 638 25.63 -4.21 21.79
CA ARG A 638 26.96 -4.40 21.19
C ARG A 638 26.95 -4.14 19.69
N ILE A 639 25.93 -4.60 18.98
CA ILE A 639 25.78 -4.39 17.53
C ILE A 639 25.60 -2.92 17.19
N LEU A 640 24.79 -2.19 17.97
CA LEU A 640 24.63 -0.74 17.80
C LEU A 640 25.95 0.02 17.96
N ASP A 641 26.83 -0.45 18.85
CA ASP A 641 28.16 0.11 19.04
C ASP A 641 29.08 -0.19 17.86
N VAL A 642 29.27 -1.46 17.50
CA VAL A 642 30.22 -1.83 16.44
C VAL A 642 29.78 -1.37 15.05
N CYS A 643 28.47 -1.23 14.81
CA CYS A 643 27.93 -0.66 13.58
C CYS A 643 27.84 0.87 13.61
N GLN A 644 28.26 1.52 14.71
CA GLN A 644 28.29 2.98 14.88
C GLN A 644 26.92 3.65 14.65
N LEU A 645 25.85 3.06 15.20
CA LEU A 645 24.47 3.55 15.04
C LEU A 645 24.00 4.45 16.19
N ARG A 646 24.74 4.55 17.31
CA ARG A 646 24.29 5.30 18.50
C ARG A 646 24.07 6.79 18.23
N ASP A 647 24.95 7.41 17.47
CA ASP A 647 24.83 8.83 17.13
C ASP A 647 23.68 9.11 16.16
N ASP A 648 23.30 8.13 15.33
CA ASP A 648 22.10 8.24 14.49
C ASP A 648 20.84 8.12 15.34
N LEU A 649 20.80 7.12 16.22
CA LEU A 649 19.66 6.85 17.09
C LEU A 649 19.37 8.01 18.04
N SER A 650 20.39 8.69 18.56
CA SER A 650 20.20 9.85 19.45
C SER A 650 19.53 11.04 18.77
N ARG A 651 19.63 11.13 17.44
CA ARG A 651 18.99 12.17 16.62
C ARG A 651 17.56 11.81 16.20
N PHE A 652 17.17 10.54 16.35
CA PHE A 652 15.82 10.11 15.98
C PHE A 652 14.80 10.44 17.07
N PRO A 653 13.56 10.84 16.73
CA PRO A 653 12.55 11.27 17.71
C PRO A 653 12.26 10.24 18.81
N ASN A 654 12.26 8.96 18.47
CA ASN A 654 11.94 7.85 19.38
C ASN A 654 13.11 6.84 19.48
N TYR A 655 14.35 7.30 19.27
CA TYR A 655 15.54 6.44 19.25
C TYR A 655 15.34 5.22 18.31
N ASP A 656 15.52 3.99 18.83
CA ASP A 656 15.41 2.76 18.06
C ASP A 656 13.97 2.31 17.75
N LYS A 657 12.97 2.93 18.40
CA LYS A 657 11.55 2.72 18.12
C LYS A 657 11.02 3.65 17.02
N THR A 658 11.88 4.47 16.43
CA THR A 658 11.50 5.37 15.34
C THR A 658 11.11 4.57 14.09
N GLU A 659 9.93 4.86 13.54
CA GLU A 659 9.48 4.28 12.28
C GLU A 659 10.24 4.88 11.10
N ILE A 660 10.84 4.01 10.28
CA ILE A 660 11.71 4.45 9.19
C ILE A 660 10.90 4.81 7.92
N GLY A 661 9.65 4.31 7.81
CA GLY A 661 8.82 4.46 6.62
C GLY A 661 9.18 3.48 5.50
N PHE A 662 8.39 3.49 4.42
CA PHE A 662 8.57 2.59 3.27
C PHE A 662 9.98 2.73 2.66
N SER A 663 10.72 1.62 2.58
CA SER A 663 12.11 1.56 2.08
C SER A 663 13.06 2.57 2.76
N GLY A 664 12.74 2.96 3.99
CA GLY A 664 13.51 3.89 4.80
C GLY A 664 13.65 5.28 4.21
N ILE A 665 12.58 5.88 3.67
CA ILE A 665 12.61 7.22 3.05
C ILE A 665 13.18 8.31 3.97
N ASN A 666 13.15 8.10 5.28
CA ASN A 666 13.65 9.05 6.28
C ASN A 666 15.17 8.92 6.57
N LEU A 667 15.88 7.98 5.93
CA LEU A 667 17.30 7.71 6.18
C LEU A 667 18.21 8.05 5.02
N SER A 668 19.45 8.45 5.34
CA SER A 668 20.53 8.56 4.36
C SER A 668 21.01 7.18 3.87
N GLY A 669 21.69 7.13 2.72
CA GLY A 669 22.25 5.89 2.18
C GLY A 669 23.17 5.16 3.18
N GLY A 670 24.10 5.89 3.81
CA GLY A 670 24.99 5.32 4.84
C GLY A 670 24.26 4.79 6.07
N GLN A 671 23.17 5.42 6.50
CA GLN A 671 22.33 4.90 7.60
C GLN A 671 21.65 3.60 7.21
N LYS A 672 21.11 3.50 5.99
CA LYS A 672 20.45 2.27 5.51
C LYS A 672 21.43 1.10 5.47
N HIS A 673 22.64 1.32 4.94
CA HIS A 673 23.68 0.28 4.90
C HIS A 673 24.10 -0.18 6.29
N ARG A 674 24.28 0.75 7.25
CA ARG A 674 24.61 0.39 8.64
C ARG A 674 23.51 -0.41 9.33
N ILE A 675 22.23 -0.09 9.09
CA ILE A 675 21.11 -0.88 9.61
C ILE A 675 21.05 -2.28 8.98
N SER A 676 21.30 -2.38 7.67
CA SER A 676 21.38 -3.67 6.96
C SER A 676 22.54 -4.53 7.50
N LEU A 677 23.71 -3.94 7.71
CA LEU A 677 24.85 -4.62 8.33
C LEU A 677 24.53 -5.05 9.76
N ALA A 678 23.90 -4.18 10.56
CA ALA A 678 23.47 -4.53 11.91
C ALA A 678 22.49 -5.71 11.93
N ARG A 679 21.58 -5.79 10.96
CA ARG A 679 20.69 -6.96 10.76
C ARG A 679 21.48 -8.23 10.49
N ALA A 680 22.45 -8.18 9.58
CA ALA A 680 23.32 -9.33 9.28
C ALA A 680 24.08 -9.78 10.54
N CYS A 681 24.64 -8.84 11.32
CA CYS A 681 25.32 -9.13 12.59
C CYS A 681 24.39 -9.72 13.66
N TYR A 682 23.12 -9.32 13.70
CA TYR A 682 22.14 -9.81 14.68
C TYR A 682 21.65 -11.23 14.38
N SER A 683 21.61 -11.63 13.11
CA SER A 683 21.17 -12.98 12.70
C SER A 683 22.06 -14.13 13.21
N ASN A 684 23.34 -13.85 13.54
CA ASN A 684 24.34 -14.82 14.01
C ASN A 684 24.80 -15.88 13.00
N SER A 685 24.65 -15.63 11.71
CA SER A 685 25.05 -16.56 10.65
C SER A 685 26.54 -16.92 10.67
N GLU A 686 26.87 -18.16 10.30
CA GLU A 686 28.24 -18.66 10.11
C GLU A 686 28.93 -18.04 8.89
N ILE A 687 28.16 -17.66 7.86
CA ILE A 687 28.62 -16.98 6.66
C ILE A 687 27.93 -15.63 6.55
N VAL A 688 28.71 -14.55 6.48
CA VAL A 688 28.22 -13.18 6.29
C VAL A 688 28.64 -12.67 4.92
N LEU A 689 27.66 -12.45 4.05
CA LEU A 689 27.85 -11.89 2.72
C LEU A 689 27.60 -10.38 2.77
N MET A 690 28.55 -9.60 2.29
CA MET A 690 28.49 -8.15 2.25
C MET A 690 28.78 -7.69 0.82
N ASP A 691 27.74 -7.34 0.08
CA ASP A 691 27.89 -6.78 -1.26
C ASP A 691 27.98 -5.25 -1.17
N SER A 692 29.17 -4.68 -1.34
CA SER A 692 29.37 -3.23 -1.47
C SER A 692 28.84 -2.38 -0.30
N THR A 693 28.71 -2.99 0.88
CA THR A 693 27.99 -2.43 2.04
C THR A 693 28.61 -1.16 2.63
N LEU A 694 29.90 -0.96 2.39
CA LEU A 694 30.67 0.14 2.97
C LEU A 694 30.85 1.32 1.99
N ASN A 695 30.44 1.20 0.73
CA ASN A 695 30.75 2.19 -0.30
C ASN A 695 30.04 3.53 -0.07
N SER A 696 28.87 3.55 0.57
CA SER A 696 28.11 4.79 0.84
C SER A 696 28.40 5.40 2.22
N ILE A 697 29.48 4.97 2.88
CA ILE A 697 29.86 5.38 4.23
C ILE A 697 31.15 6.20 4.15
N ASP A 698 31.22 7.31 4.90
CA ASP A 698 32.43 8.13 5.02
C ASP A 698 33.66 7.29 5.37
N ALA A 699 34.82 7.62 4.81
CA ALA A 699 36.04 6.83 4.92
C ALA A 699 36.49 6.59 6.38
N LYS A 700 36.37 7.60 7.26
CA LYS A 700 36.76 7.46 8.68
C LYS A 700 35.81 6.51 9.41
N LEU A 701 34.51 6.67 9.18
CA LEU A 701 33.49 5.81 9.76
C LEU A 701 33.57 4.37 9.21
N CYS A 702 33.82 4.22 7.90
CA CYS A 702 34.05 2.96 7.22
C CYS A 702 35.20 2.17 7.88
N ARG A 703 36.37 2.80 8.09
CA ARG A 703 37.51 2.16 8.76
C ARG A 703 37.16 1.69 10.17
N LYS A 704 36.39 2.50 10.92
CA LYS A 704 35.97 2.16 12.28
C LYS A 704 35.03 0.94 12.29
N ILE A 705 34.03 0.92 11.42
CA ILE A 705 33.11 -0.21 11.26
C ILE A 705 33.87 -1.46 10.81
N PHE A 706 34.78 -1.32 9.86
CA PHE A 706 35.59 -2.44 9.37
C PHE A 706 36.41 -3.07 10.50
N ASN A 707 37.10 -2.26 11.31
CA ASN A 707 37.91 -2.75 12.43
C ASN A 707 37.07 -3.36 13.55
N GLU A 708 36.06 -2.63 14.03
CA GLU A 708 35.30 -3.05 15.23
C GLU A 708 34.25 -4.13 14.90
N CYS A 709 33.60 -4.04 13.75
CA CYS A 709 32.52 -4.96 13.35
C CYS A 709 33.06 -6.14 12.54
N ILE A 710 33.71 -5.91 11.39
CA ILE A 710 34.06 -6.98 10.44
C ILE A 710 35.27 -7.79 10.93
N CYS A 711 36.32 -7.12 11.40
CA CYS A 711 37.52 -7.77 11.94
C CYS A 711 37.39 -8.14 13.42
N GLY A 712 36.59 -7.38 14.18
CA GLY A 712 36.38 -7.59 15.62
C GLY A 712 35.19 -8.50 15.92
N PHE A 713 33.97 -7.96 15.86
CA PHE A 713 32.75 -8.68 16.25
C PHE A 713 32.48 -9.95 15.43
N LEU A 714 32.77 -9.93 14.12
CA LEU A 714 32.56 -11.05 13.21
C LEU A 714 33.81 -11.94 13.03
N LYS A 715 34.82 -11.81 13.91
CA LYS A 715 36.13 -12.47 13.75
C LYS A 715 36.07 -13.97 13.49
N ASP A 716 35.20 -14.68 14.19
CA ASP A 716 35.11 -16.15 14.13
C ASP A 716 34.16 -16.64 13.00
N ARG A 717 33.64 -15.73 12.19
CA ARG A 717 32.70 -16.03 11.09
C ARG A 717 33.39 -16.02 9.74
N THR A 718 32.83 -16.73 8.77
CA THR A 718 33.26 -16.62 7.38
C THR A 718 32.67 -15.34 6.82
N ARG A 719 33.52 -14.42 6.35
CA ARG A 719 33.09 -13.10 5.87
C ARG A 719 33.50 -12.95 4.42
N ILE A 720 32.57 -12.56 3.56
CA ILE A 720 32.84 -12.27 2.14
C ILE A 720 32.40 -10.84 1.89
N LEU A 721 33.36 -9.95 1.66
CA LEU A 721 33.13 -8.53 1.42
C LEU A 721 33.49 -8.19 -0.03
N VAL A 722 32.50 -7.77 -0.82
CA VAL A 722 32.76 -7.07 -2.08
C VAL A 722 33.02 -5.61 -1.73
N THR A 723 34.18 -5.10 -2.13
CA THR A 723 34.58 -3.72 -1.86
C THR A 723 35.37 -3.16 -3.02
N HIS A 724 35.16 -1.87 -3.30
CA HIS A 724 36.00 -1.10 -4.23
C HIS A 724 37.19 -0.47 -3.52
N SER A 725 37.11 -0.31 -2.19
CA SER A 725 38.17 0.32 -1.41
C SER A 725 39.39 -0.59 -1.26
N LEU A 726 40.47 -0.26 -1.97
CA LEU A 726 41.75 -0.96 -1.90
C LEU A 726 42.41 -0.91 -0.52
N GLN A 727 42.10 0.11 0.29
CA GLN A 727 42.65 0.30 1.63
C GLN A 727 42.21 -0.80 2.61
N LEU A 728 41.03 -1.39 2.39
CA LEU A 728 40.48 -2.45 3.25
C LEU A 728 41.13 -3.82 2.99
N LEU A 729 41.83 -3.97 1.86
CA LEU A 729 42.41 -5.25 1.45
C LEU A 729 43.59 -5.68 2.34
N GLU A 730 44.27 -4.74 3.00
CA GLU A 730 45.44 -5.04 3.85
C GLU A 730 45.09 -5.88 5.08
N MET A 731 43.83 -5.85 5.48
CA MET A 731 43.31 -6.54 6.65
C MET A 731 42.52 -7.80 6.29
N ALA A 732 42.39 -8.13 5.00
CA ALA A 732 41.76 -9.36 4.55
C ALA A 732 42.72 -10.55 4.68
N ASP A 733 42.19 -11.71 5.06
CA ASP A 733 43.00 -12.94 5.09
C ASP A 733 43.35 -13.37 3.66
N GLU A 734 42.37 -13.31 2.76
CA GLU A 734 42.52 -13.61 1.35
C GLU A 734 41.73 -12.62 0.48
N VAL A 735 42.27 -12.34 -0.71
CA VAL A 735 41.65 -11.48 -1.72
C VAL A 735 41.31 -12.34 -2.93
N ILE A 736 40.17 -12.08 -3.56
CA ILE A 736 39.66 -12.78 -4.74
C ILE A 736 39.49 -11.74 -5.86
N VAL A 737 40.13 -11.97 -7.00
CA VAL A 737 40.12 -11.04 -8.13
C VAL A 737 39.31 -11.60 -9.30
N PHE A 738 38.29 -10.86 -9.72
CA PHE A 738 37.49 -11.15 -10.90
C PHE A 738 37.78 -10.15 -12.03
N GLU A 739 37.95 -10.67 -13.25
CA GLU A 739 38.06 -9.87 -14.47
C GLU A 739 37.26 -10.57 -15.58
N ASN A 740 36.38 -9.83 -16.27
CA ASN A 740 35.56 -10.34 -17.38
C ASN A 740 34.85 -11.68 -17.10
N GLY A 741 34.29 -11.85 -15.90
CA GLY A 741 33.54 -13.06 -15.55
C GLY A 741 34.40 -14.29 -15.23
N LYS A 742 35.72 -14.12 -15.02
CA LYS A 742 36.65 -15.20 -14.67
C LYS A 742 37.38 -14.92 -13.37
N LEU A 743 37.69 -15.97 -12.63
CA LEU A 743 38.56 -15.93 -11.47
C LEU A 743 40.02 -15.84 -11.95
N ILE A 744 40.69 -14.72 -11.68
CA ILE A 744 42.07 -14.47 -12.11
C ILE A 744 43.07 -14.91 -11.05
N ALA A 745 42.83 -14.50 -9.80
CA ALA A 745 43.72 -14.77 -8.69
C ALA A 745 42.95 -14.92 -7.37
N LYS A 746 43.49 -15.74 -6.49
CA LYS A 746 43.05 -15.92 -5.11
C LYS A 746 44.30 -16.13 -4.25
N GLY A 747 44.43 -15.39 -3.16
CA GLY A 747 45.53 -15.55 -2.21
C GLY A 747 45.64 -14.38 -1.25
N SER A 748 46.73 -14.33 -0.48
CA SER A 748 47.01 -13.19 0.39
C SER A 748 47.29 -11.93 -0.45
N LEU A 749 47.06 -10.74 0.11
CA LEU A 749 47.32 -9.48 -0.62
C LEU A 749 48.76 -9.38 -1.15
N LYS A 750 49.74 -9.93 -0.42
CA LYS A 750 51.16 -9.95 -0.84
C LYS A 750 51.38 -10.79 -2.09
N GLU A 751 50.72 -11.93 -2.19
CA GLU A 751 50.79 -12.81 -3.37
C GLU A 751 50.12 -12.15 -4.57
N ILE A 752 48.95 -11.52 -4.35
CA ILE A 752 48.20 -10.87 -5.43
C ILE A 752 48.91 -9.61 -5.95
N LYS A 753 49.55 -8.82 -5.08
CA LYS A 753 50.38 -7.66 -5.50
C LYS A 753 51.50 -8.04 -6.46
N ASN A 754 51.95 -9.30 -6.44
CA ASN A 754 52.98 -9.80 -7.37
C ASN A 754 52.40 -10.36 -8.67
N SER A 755 51.14 -10.84 -8.65
CA SER A 755 50.51 -11.52 -9.78
C SER A 755 49.50 -10.69 -10.56
N TYR A 756 48.95 -9.62 -9.97
CA TYR A 756 47.89 -8.80 -10.55
C TYR A 756 48.25 -7.31 -10.51
N ASP A 757 48.04 -6.64 -11.64
CA ASP A 757 48.28 -5.21 -11.76
C ASP A 757 47.08 -4.40 -11.26
N PHE A 758 47.19 -3.90 -10.02
CA PHE A 758 46.18 -3.06 -9.38
C PHE A 758 45.99 -1.70 -10.08
N SER A 759 46.90 -1.27 -10.95
CA SER A 759 46.76 0.01 -11.66
C SER A 759 45.50 0.06 -12.53
N LYS A 760 45.05 -1.09 -13.07
CA LYS A 760 43.80 -1.25 -13.82
C LYS A 760 42.54 -0.93 -13.01
N LEU A 761 42.56 -1.16 -11.70
CA LEU A 761 41.45 -0.83 -10.79
C LEU A 761 41.50 0.64 -10.37
N ILE A 762 42.71 1.19 -10.19
CA ILE A 762 42.94 2.58 -9.77
C ILE A 762 42.64 3.57 -10.90
N SER A 763 42.86 3.18 -12.17
CA SER A 763 42.52 4.03 -13.32
C SER A 763 41.01 4.30 -13.42
N GLU A 764 40.16 3.32 -13.11
CA GLU A 764 38.69 3.49 -13.08
C GLU A 764 38.22 4.24 -11.83
N GLU A 765 38.82 4.01 -10.65
CA GLU A 765 38.53 4.81 -9.43
C GLU A 765 38.84 6.30 -9.66
N LYS A 766 39.86 6.59 -10.50
CA LYS A 766 40.15 7.96 -10.97
C LYS A 766 39.15 8.46 -12.01
N GLU A 767 38.67 7.62 -12.94
CA GLU A 767 37.60 7.98 -13.89
C GLU A 767 36.23 8.19 -13.21
N GLU A 768 35.93 7.52 -12.08
CA GLU A 768 34.74 7.82 -11.27
C GLU A 768 34.92 9.06 -10.37
N MET A 769 36.15 9.33 -9.89
CA MET A 769 36.51 10.61 -9.22
C MET A 769 36.63 11.80 -10.19
N GLU A 770 36.74 11.56 -11.50
CA GLU A 770 36.73 12.57 -12.58
C GLU A 770 35.37 13.29 -12.74
N HIS A 771 34.36 12.96 -11.93
CA HIS A 771 33.18 13.82 -11.79
C HIS A 771 33.42 15.09 -10.96
N SER A 772 34.61 15.28 -10.38
CA SER A 772 35.08 16.58 -9.85
C SER A 772 35.90 17.32 -10.91
N ILE A 773 35.71 18.64 -11.05
CA ILE A 773 36.40 19.43 -12.09
C ILE A 773 37.94 19.47 -11.88
N GLY A 774 38.42 19.35 -10.64
CA GLY A 774 39.84 19.40 -10.31
C GLY A 774 40.58 20.65 -10.82
N VAL A 775 41.91 20.62 -10.82
CA VAL A 775 42.77 21.75 -11.25
C VAL A 775 42.57 22.08 -12.74
N GLU A 776 42.50 21.07 -13.62
CA GLU A 776 42.40 21.27 -15.08
C GLU A 776 41.00 21.75 -15.50
N GLY A 777 39.94 21.29 -14.84
CA GLY A 777 38.59 21.83 -15.06
C GLY A 777 38.45 23.26 -14.56
N ALA A 778 39.03 23.60 -13.41
CA ALA A 778 39.10 25.00 -12.94
C ALA A 778 39.85 25.90 -13.92
N LYS A 779 40.96 25.41 -14.49
CA LYS A 779 41.73 26.11 -15.52
C LYS A 779 40.92 26.31 -16.80
N SER A 780 40.16 25.31 -17.22
CA SER A 780 39.26 25.42 -18.40
C SER A 780 38.13 26.43 -18.15
N ILE A 781 37.51 26.41 -16.96
CA ILE A 781 36.47 27.36 -16.56
C ILE A 781 37.01 28.80 -16.49
N SER A 782 38.29 28.97 -16.14
CA SER A 782 38.93 30.29 -16.08
C SER A 782 38.94 31.03 -17.44
N GLU A 783 38.77 30.31 -18.55
CA GLU A 783 38.69 30.91 -19.88
C GLU A 783 37.33 31.58 -20.17
N MET A 784 36.31 31.34 -19.34
CA MET A 784 34.97 31.89 -19.49
C MET A 784 34.87 33.35 -19.02
N LYS A 785 35.49 34.27 -19.77
CA LYS A 785 35.68 35.70 -19.44
C LYS A 785 34.40 36.55 -19.31
N GLN A 786 33.22 35.99 -19.55
CA GLN A 786 31.93 36.69 -19.48
C GLN A 786 31.15 36.39 -18.18
N LEU A 787 31.57 35.40 -17.39
CA LEU A 787 30.89 35.04 -16.14
C LEU A 787 31.05 36.13 -15.09
N THR A 788 29.95 36.50 -14.45
CA THR A 788 29.89 37.45 -13.32
C THR A 788 29.68 36.78 -11.97
N SER A 789 29.13 35.56 -11.95
CA SER A 789 28.98 34.73 -10.75
C SER A 789 29.42 33.30 -11.06
N LEU A 790 30.20 32.71 -10.17
CA LEU A 790 30.73 31.35 -10.31
C LEU A 790 30.57 30.58 -8.99
N ASP A 791 29.96 29.40 -9.08
CA ASP A 791 29.88 28.44 -7.98
C ASP A 791 30.48 27.12 -8.45
N ILE A 792 31.58 26.73 -7.81
CA ILE A 792 32.28 25.47 -8.02
C ILE A 792 32.67 24.87 -6.67
N GLY A 793 31.76 24.91 -5.69
CA GLY A 793 31.98 24.21 -4.42
C GLY A 793 32.14 22.70 -4.59
N GLU A 794 32.83 22.03 -3.66
CA GLU A 794 32.98 20.56 -3.58
C GLU A 794 33.65 19.92 -4.80
N ASN A 795 34.75 20.51 -5.29
CA ASN A 795 35.31 20.21 -6.60
C ASN A 795 36.82 19.94 -6.61
N GLN A 796 37.45 19.86 -5.43
CA GLN A 796 38.85 19.50 -5.21
C GLN A 796 39.85 20.29 -6.07
N ILE A 797 39.61 21.59 -6.29
CA ILE A 797 40.45 22.39 -7.19
C ILE A 797 41.81 22.78 -6.58
N GLY A 798 41.94 22.79 -5.25
CA GLY A 798 43.15 23.19 -4.53
C GLY A 798 43.66 24.60 -4.84
N ASP A 799 44.86 24.92 -4.34
CA ASP A 799 45.48 26.25 -4.52
C ASP A 799 45.79 26.61 -5.98
N GLU A 800 46.23 25.65 -6.79
CA GLU A 800 46.52 25.87 -8.22
C GLU A 800 45.23 26.11 -9.05
N GLY A 801 44.13 25.45 -8.70
CA GLY A 801 42.82 25.73 -9.29
C GLY A 801 42.32 27.12 -8.90
N ALA A 802 42.40 27.48 -7.60
CA ALA A 802 42.06 28.81 -7.10
C ALA A 802 42.86 29.93 -7.79
N LYS A 803 44.16 29.69 -8.03
CA LYS A 803 45.04 30.60 -8.78
C LYS A 803 44.59 30.77 -10.23
N SER A 804 44.15 29.71 -10.88
CA SER A 804 43.59 29.79 -12.24
C SER A 804 42.29 30.61 -12.28
N ILE A 805 41.38 30.36 -11.34
CA ILE A 805 40.12 31.13 -11.21
C ILE A 805 40.38 32.61 -10.88
N SER A 806 41.48 32.93 -10.18
CA SER A 806 41.83 34.31 -9.83
C SER A 806 42.08 35.24 -11.03
N GLU A 807 42.32 34.68 -12.23
CA GLU A 807 42.45 35.46 -13.47
C GLU A 807 41.10 35.96 -14.01
N MET A 808 39.97 35.45 -13.52
CA MET A 808 38.61 35.88 -13.87
C MET A 808 38.22 37.19 -13.16
N LYS A 809 38.94 38.27 -13.44
CA LYS A 809 38.85 39.57 -12.74
C LYS A 809 37.49 40.26 -12.81
N GLN A 810 36.59 39.79 -13.69
CA GLN A 810 35.24 40.32 -13.86
C GLN A 810 34.20 39.73 -12.89
N LEU A 811 34.52 38.67 -12.14
CA LEU A 811 33.57 38.05 -11.21
C LEU A 811 33.22 38.99 -10.05
N THR A 812 31.92 39.08 -9.76
CA THR A 812 31.36 39.80 -8.62
C THR A 812 30.92 38.86 -7.49
N SER A 813 30.65 37.59 -7.79
CA SER A 813 30.32 36.55 -6.80
C SER A 813 31.08 35.26 -7.09
N LEU A 814 31.71 34.68 -6.06
CA LEU A 814 32.52 33.47 -6.16
C LEU A 814 32.25 32.55 -4.96
N THR A 815 31.82 31.32 -5.24
CA THR A 815 31.68 30.23 -4.27
C THR A 815 32.63 29.11 -4.63
N ILE A 816 33.56 28.81 -3.73
CA ILE A 816 34.60 27.78 -3.88
C ILE A 816 34.72 26.97 -2.58
N SER A 817 33.61 26.76 -1.89
CA SER A 817 33.59 26.00 -0.64
C SER A 817 34.01 24.54 -0.85
N GLY A 818 34.63 23.87 0.12
CA GLY A 818 34.92 22.42 0.01
C GLY A 818 35.94 22.05 -1.07
N ASN A 819 37.04 22.80 -1.19
CA ASN A 819 37.98 22.65 -2.32
C ASN A 819 39.44 22.42 -1.92
N SER A 820 39.73 22.19 -0.64
CA SER A 820 41.09 22.05 -0.10
C SER A 820 42.00 23.24 -0.45
N ILE A 821 41.46 24.46 -0.37
CA ILE A 821 42.18 25.70 -0.63
C ILE A 821 42.83 26.20 0.65
N GLY A 822 44.14 26.45 0.61
CA GLY A 822 44.91 27.04 1.69
C GLY A 822 45.23 28.52 1.47
N ASP A 823 46.12 29.05 2.32
CA ASP A 823 46.48 30.47 2.33
C ASP A 823 47.07 30.98 0.99
N GLU A 824 47.77 30.13 0.23
CA GLU A 824 48.36 30.50 -1.06
C GLU A 824 47.31 30.61 -2.18
N GLY A 825 46.24 29.81 -2.15
CA GLY A 825 45.10 29.96 -3.04
C GLY A 825 44.38 31.28 -2.79
N VAL A 826 44.15 31.63 -1.52
CA VAL A 826 43.52 32.90 -1.12
C VAL A 826 44.36 34.12 -1.50
N LYS A 827 45.69 34.04 -1.35
CA LYS A 827 46.63 35.07 -1.80
C LYS A 827 46.50 35.37 -3.30
N SER A 828 46.17 34.37 -4.10
CA SER A 828 45.89 34.56 -5.54
C SER A 828 44.55 35.25 -5.76
N ILE A 829 43.49 34.81 -5.09
CA ILE A 829 42.13 35.38 -5.16
C ILE A 829 42.06 36.84 -4.71
N ARG A 830 42.91 37.27 -3.77
CA ARG A 830 43.03 38.68 -3.31
C ARG A 830 43.16 39.71 -4.44
N LYS A 831 43.63 39.30 -5.62
CA LYS A 831 43.76 40.15 -6.82
C LYS A 831 42.42 40.52 -7.47
N MET A 832 41.32 39.84 -7.15
CA MET A 832 39.99 40.03 -7.75
C MET A 832 39.26 41.24 -7.14
N LYS A 833 39.52 42.43 -7.69
CA LYS A 833 39.01 43.72 -7.15
C LYS A 833 37.52 44.01 -7.37
N GLN A 834 36.81 43.19 -8.14
CA GLN A 834 35.36 43.34 -8.40
C GLN A 834 34.48 42.43 -7.53
N LEU A 835 35.09 41.54 -6.74
CA LEU A 835 34.36 40.52 -5.99
C LEU A 835 33.66 41.12 -4.77
N THR A 836 32.32 41.12 -4.74
CA THR A 836 31.50 41.67 -3.65
C THR A 836 30.90 40.60 -2.73
N SER A 837 30.77 39.36 -3.22
CA SER A 837 30.35 38.19 -2.45
C SER A 837 31.34 37.05 -2.61
N PHE A 838 31.86 36.53 -1.50
CA PHE A 838 32.87 35.48 -1.51
C PHE A 838 32.54 34.39 -0.50
N ASN A 839 32.43 33.15 -0.97
CA ASN A 839 32.27 31.96 -0.13
C ASN A 839 33.45 31.02 -0.33
N ILE A 840 34.24 30.84 0.73
CA ILE A 840 35.37 29.91 0.81
C ILE A 840 35.21 28.96 2.00
N SER A 841 33.98 28.71 2.44
CA SER A 841 33.73 27.82 3.58
C SER A 841 34.26 26.39 3.35
N TYR A 842 34.53 25.64 4.42
CA TYR A 842 35.04 24.25 4.34
C TYR A 842 36.33 24.14 3.51
N ASN A 843 37.35 24.92 3.87
CA ASN A 843 38.66 24.88 3.22
C ASN A 843 39.76 24.87 4.31
N GLU A 844 41.03 24.99 3.90
CA GLU A 844 42.21 24.94 4.78
C GLU A 844 42.83 26.34 4.97
N THR A 845 41.99 27.39 4.99
CA THR A 845 42.44 28.80 5.04
C THR A 845 42.73 29.27 6.46
N GLY A 846 44.00 29.35 6.86
CA GLY A 846 44.39 29.80 8.19
C GLY A 846 44.42 31.33 8.39
N VAL A 847 45.16 31.75 9.41
CA VAL A 847 45.32 33.17 9.81
C VAL A 847 45.88 34.03 8.67
N ALA A 848 46.84 33.52 7.88
CA ALA A 848 47.44 34.30 6.81
C ALA A 848 46.47 34.51 5.64
N GLY A 849 45.64 33.50 5.32
CA GLY A 849 44.56 33.61 4.36
C GLY A 849 43.48 34.60 4.80
N ALA A 850 43.06 34.57 6.07
CA ALA A 850 42.15 35.58 6.64
C ALA A 850 42.72 37.01 6.51
N LYS A 851 44.03 37.19 6.72
CA LYS A 851 44.72 38.47 6.50
C LYS A 851 44.74 38.89 5.03
N PHE A 852 44.84 37.96 4.08
CA PHE A 852 44.72 38.31 2.66
C PHE A 852 43.29 38.72 2.28
N ILE A 853 42.28 38.09 2.86
CA ILE A 853 40.87 38.44 2.67
C ILE A 853 40.57 39.82 3.26
N SER A 854 41.17 40.19 4.39
CA SER A 854 40.95 41.50 5.02
C SER A 854 41.36 42.70 4.15
N GLU A 855 42.20 42.46 3.13
CA GLU A 855 42.59 43.47 2.15
C GLU A 855 41.56 43.67 1.02
N MET A 856 40.55 42.81 0.92
CA MET A 856 39.49 42.85 -0.09
C MET A 856 38.36 43.78 0.36
N LYS A 857 38.67 45.08 0.52
CA LYS A 857 37.76 46.11 1.07
C LYS A 857 36.47 46.35 0.25
N GLN A 858 36.34 45.75 -0.92
CA GLN A 858 35.12 45.80 -1.73
C GLN A 858 34.06 44.75 -1.34
N LEU A 859 34.40 43.75 -0.50
CA LEU A 859 33.47 42.69 -0.12
C LEU A 859 32.32 43.24 0.74
N THR A 860 31.10 42.85 0.41
CA THR A 860 29.87 43.12 1.16
C THR A 860 29.31 41.88 1.86
N SER A 861 29.62 40.69 1.33
CA SER A 861 29.24 39.39 1.90
C SER A 861 30.44 38.45 1.89
N LEU A 862 30.72 37.82 3.04
CA LEU A 862 31.80 36.86 3.20
C LEU A 862 31.30 35.64 3.97
N ASP A 863 31.58 34.47 3.45
CA ASP A 863 31.48 33.19 4.14
C ASP A 863 32.86 32.51 4.15
N ILE A 864 33.42 32.36 5.35
CA ILE A 864 34.72 31.73 5.61
C ILE A 864 34.56 30.68 6.72
N SER A 865 33.37 30.10 6.86
CA SER A 865 33.12 29.07 7.87
C SER A 865 34.01 27.84 7.70
N TYR A 866 34.38 27.14 8.77
CA TYR A 866 35.17 25.91 8.75
C TYR A 866 36.53 26.05 8.04
N ASN A 867 37.40 26.94 8.52
CA ASN A 867 38.74 27.21 7.96
C ASN A 867 39.85 27.34 9.03
N GLU A 868 39.57 27.14 10.33
CA GLU A 868 40.56 27.21 11.43
C GLU A 868 41.30 28.57 11.59
N ILE A 869 40.65 29.69 11.26
CA ILE A 869 41.32 31.01 11.29
C ILE A 869 41.64 31.55 12.71
N GLY A 870 40.98 31.05 13.76
CA GLY A 870 41.16 31.49 15.15
C GLY A 870 40.88 32.99 15.42
N ASP A 871 41.26 33.46 16.62
CA ASP A 871 41.02 34.84 17.07
C ASP A 871 41.80 35.89 16.25
N GLU A 872 43.05 35.62 15.90
CA GLU A 872 43.88 36.53 15.08
C GLU A 872 43.34 36.68 13.65
N GLY A 873 42.80 35.59 13.08
CA GLY A 873 42.11 35.62 11.81
C GLY A 873 40.80 36.41 11.89
N ALA A 874 39.98 36.17 12.91
CA ALA A 874 38.75 36.93 13.17
C ALA A 874 39.01 38.44 13.32
N LYS A 875 40.08 38.81 14.03
CA LYS A 875 40.55 40.20 14.16
C LYS A 875 40.98 40.81 12.82
N SER A 876 41.59 40.02 11.94
CA SER A 876 41.91 40.48 10.58
C SER A 876 40.63 40.72 9.77
N ILE A 877 39.67 39.79 9.82
CA ILE A 877 38.37 39.92 9.11
C ILE A 877 37.56 41.12 9.62
N SER A 878 37.64 41.47 10.91
CA SER A 878 36.89 42.59 11.47
C SER A 878 37.30 43.97 10.91
N GLU A 879 38.46 44.06 10.24
CA GLU A 879 38.86 45.26 9.50
C GLU A 879 38.00 45.52 8.24
N LEU A 880 37.18 44.56 7.81
CA LEU A 880 36.23 44.70 6.70
C LEU A 880 34.92 45.36 7.18
N LYS A 881 35.02 46.59 7.70
CA LYS A 881 33.90 47.33 8.33
C LYS A 881 32.71 47.60 7.41
N GLN A 882 32.86 47.41 6.11
CA GLN A 882 31.82 47.56 5.10
C GLN A 882 30.96 46.30 4.89
N LEU A 883 31.31 45.14 5.48
CA LEU A 883 30.54 43.91 5.36
C LEU A 883 29.14 44.08 5.98
N THR A 884 28.12 43.59 5.28
CA THR A 884 26.73 43.54 5.76
C THR A 884 26.29 42.11 6.11
N SER A 885 26.99 41.10 5.60
CA SER A 885 26.77 39.67 5.87
C SER A 885 28.11 38.98 6.13
N LEU A 886 28.24 38.35 7.29
CA LEU A 886 29.42 37.57 7.66
C LEU A 886 29.00 36.21 8.21
N THR A 887 29.54 35.15 7.62
CA THR A 887 29.43 33.77 8.11
C THR A 887 30.85 33.26 8.39
N ILE A 888 31.09 32.91 9.65
CA ILE A 888 32.41 32.61 10.21
C ILE A 888 32.36 31.47 11.23
N SER A 889 31.35 30.61 11.11
CA SER A 889 31.12 29.48 12.00
C SER A 889 32.25 28.43 11.92
N GLY A 890 32.51 27.68 12.99
CA GLY A 890 33.44 26.54 12.92
C GLY A 890 34.92 26.93 12.74
N ASN A 891 35.38 28.03 13.34
CA ASN A 891 36.70 28.61 13.09
C ASN A 891 37.62 28.68 14.33
N SER A 892 37.24 27.99 15.41
CA SER A 892 37.97 28.02 16.69
C SER A 892 38.14 29.45 17.27
N ILE A 893 37.13 30.31 17.08
CA ILE A 893 37.12 31.70 17.56
C ILE A 893 36.74 31.73 19.05
N GLY A 894 37.53 32.42 19.86
CA GLY A 894 37.31 32.66 21.28
C GLY A 894 36.73 34.05 21.57
N VAL A 895 36.89 34.50 22.82
CA VAL A 895 36.34 35.77 23.33
C VAL A 895 36.94 36.98 22.59
N GLU A 896 38.25 36.99 22.33
CA GLU A 896 38.95 38.13 21.72
C GLU A 896 38.58 38.31 20.24
N GLY A 897 38.37 37.21 19.50
CA GLY A 897 37.87 37.26 18.14
C GLY A 897 36.42 37.73 18.07
N ALA A 898 35.56 37.27 18.99
CA ALA A 898 34.18 37.76 19.10
C ALA A 898 34.10 39.26 19.40
N LYS A 899 34.97 39.74 20.31
CA LYS A 899 35.11 41.17 20.64
C LYS A 899 35.60 41.99 19.46
N SER A 900 36.47 41.43 18.62
CA SER A 900 36.92 42.09 17.39
C SER A 900 35.78 42.21 16.37
N ILE A 901 34.96 41.15 16.21
CA ILE A 901 33.82 41.13 15.29
C ILE A 901 32.71 42.09 15.74
N SER A 902 32.52 42.32 17.05
CA SER A 902 31.51 43.26 17.55
C SER A 902 31.77 44.73 17.14
N GLU A 903 32.98 45.06 16.66
CA GLU A 903 33.28 46.38 16.10
C GLU A 903 32.64 46.62 14.73
N MET A 904 32.17 45.57 14.05
CA MET A 904 31.58 45.62 12.70
C MET A 904 30.11 46.07 12.73
N LYS A 905 29.86 47.33 13.13
CA LYS A 905 28.52 47.88 13.40
C LYS A 905 27.54 47.91 12.21
N GLN A 906 27.98 47.60 10.99
CA GLN A 906 27.17 47.57 9.77
C GLN A 906 26.61 46.18 9.45
N LEU A 907 26.99 45.14 10.21
CA LEU A 907 26.49 43.79 9.99
C LEU A 907 24.98 43.70 10.21
N THR A 908 24.30 43.12 9.23
CA THR A 908 22.87 42.77 9.27
C THR A 908 22.66 41.26 9.36
N LEU A 909 23.66 40.45 8.99
CA LEU A 909 23.67 39.00 9.20
C LEU A 909 25.02 38.63 9.79
N LEU A 910 24.99 37.91 10.91
CA LEU A 910 26.17 37.29 11.51
C LEU A 910 25.87 35.84 11.84
N ASP A 911 26.66 34.93 11.30
CA ASP A 911 26.75 33.55 11.76
C ASP A 911 28.14 33.32 12.34
N ILE A 912 28.21 33.15 13.66
CA ILE A 912 29.44 32.84 14.40
C ILE A 912 29.27 31.52 15.17
N GLY A 913 28.36 30.64 14.72
CA GLY A 913 28.10 29.33 15.33
C GLY A 913 29.35 28.43 15.43
N GLU A 914 29.30 27.38 16.25
CA GLU A 914 30.37 26.35 16.32
C GLU A 914 31.76 26.92 16.63
N ASN A 915 31.83 27.83 17.60
CA ASN A 915 33.06 28.48 18.07
C ASN A 915 33.17 28.35 19.61
N GLN A 916 34.05 29.12 20.26
CA GLN A 916 34.33 29.05 21.70
C GLN A 916 34.23 30.44 22.35
N ILE A 917 33.26 31.26 21.93
CA ILE A 917 33.19 32.67 22.34
C ILE A 917 32.72 32.87 23.80
N GLY A 918 32.00 31.91 24.38
CA GLY A 918 31.52 31.97 25.77
C GLY A 918 30.60 33.16 26.10
N ASP A 919 30.36 33.38 27.39
CA ASP A 919 29.44 34.43 27.88
C ASP A 919 29.94 35.85 27.59
N GLU A 920 31.24 36.11 27.76
CA GLU A 920 31.84 37.43 27.48
C GLU A 920 31.88 37.75 25.98
N GLY A 921 32.08 36.74 25.12
CA GLY A 921 31.95 36.90 23.68
C GLY A 921 30.50 37.17 23.26
N ALA A 922 29.53 36.44 23.83
CA ALA A 922 28.11 36.69 23.61
C ALA A 922 27.68 38.11 24.02
N LYS A 923 28.17 38.59 25.16
CA LYS A 923 27.99 39.98 25.61
C LYS A 923 28.53 40.99 24.59
N SER A 924 29.73 40.75 24.06
CA SER A 924 30.33 41.62 23.03
C SER A 924 29.49 41.64 21.74
N ILE A 925 29.04 40.48 21.26
CA ILE A 925 28.18 40.37 20.06
C ILE A 925 26.81 41.04 20.27
N SER A 926 26.30 41.05 21.51
CA SER A 926 25.03 41.71 21.84
C SER A 926 25.01 43.23 21.57
N GLU A 927 26.18 43.86 21.40
CA GLU A 927 26.31 45.28 21.07
C GLU A 927 25.99 45.59 19.59
N LEU A 928 25.90 44.58 18.72
CA LEU A 928 25.58 44.71 17.29
C LEU A 928 24.07 44.94 17.06
N LYS A 929 23.60 46.15 17.33
CA LYS A 929 22.17 46.52 17.28
C LYS A 929 21.52 46.50 15.89
N GLN A 930 22.31 46.40 14.81
CA GLN A 930 21.83 46.44 13.42
C GLN A 930 21.60 45.05 12.80
N LEU A 931 21.95 43.97 13.52
CA LEU A 931 21.72 42.60 13.05
C LEU A 931 20.23 42.37 12.79
N LYS A 932 19.90 41.56 11.79
CA LYS A 932 18.55 41.06 11.49
C LYS A 932 18.50 39.54 11.60
N SER A 933 19.66 38.90 11.48
CA SER A 933 19.84 37.46 11.65
C SER A 933 21.11 37.21 12.44
N LEU A 934 21.00 36.41 13.50
CA LEU A 934 22.11 35.99 14.34
C LEU A 934 22.06 34.49 14.59
N THR A 935 23.14 33.80 14.22
CA THR A 935 23.38 32.40 14.58
C THR A 935 24.58 32.33 15.50
N ILE A 936 24.40 31.76 16.69
CA ILE A 936 25.42 31.63 17.74
C ILE A 936 25.37 30.25 18.41
N SER A 937 24.78 29.26 17.75
CA SER A 937 24.71 27.88 18.26
C SER A 937 26.10 27.31 18.55
N GLU A 938 26.20 26.38 19.50
CA GLU A 938 27.44 25.63 19.78
C GLU A 938 28.67 26.52 20.09
N ASN A 939 28.50 27.48 21.01
CA ASN A 939 29.50 28.50 21.35
C ASN A 939 29.97 28.51 22.82
N GLN A 940 29.61 27.48 23.59
CA GLN A 940 29.86 27.40 25.05
C GLN A 940 29.25 28.57 25.84
N ILE A 941 28.08 29.05 25.41
CA ILE A 941 27.34 30.14 26.06
C ILE A 941 26.47 29.57 27.19
N GLY A 942 26.66 30.08 28.41
CA GLY A 942 25.86 29.79 29.59
C GLY A 942 24.74 30.80 29.82
N ASP A 943 24.14 30.74 31.01
CA ASP A 943 22.94 31.52 31.36
C ASP A 943 23.16 33.04 31.31
N GLU A 944 24.34 33.52 31.72
CA GLU A 944 24.67 34.95 31.70
C GLU A 944 24.83 35.45 30.26
N GLY A 945 25.51 34.69 29.39
CA GLY A 945 25.61 35.00 27.97
C GLY A 945 24.25 35.02 27.27
N ALA A 946 23.38 34.07 27.60
CA ALA A 946 22.02 34.02 27.05
C ALA A 946 21.19 35.27 27.41
N LYS A 947 21.31 35.79 28.64
CA LYS A 947 20.64 37.03 29.07
C LYS A 947 21.06 38.23 28.22
N PHE A 948 22.34 38.34 27.86
CA PHE A 948 22.82 39.43 27.00
C PHE A 948 22.21 39.35 25.59
N ILE A 949 22.12 38.15 25.00
CA ILE A 949 21.55 37.96 23.66
C ILE A 949 20.04 38.21 23.63
N ILE A 950 19.30 37.74 24.65
CA ILE A 950 17.86 38.03 24.78
C ILE A 950 17.60 39.54 24.96
N GLY A 951 18.55 40.26 25.56
CA GLY A 951 18.52 41.70 25.73
C GLY A 951 18.63 42.52 24.43
N MET A 952 18.94 41.91 23.28
CA MET A 952 19.02 42.58 21.98
C MET A 952 17.63 43.03 21.50
N LYS A 953 17.17 44.20 21.96
CA LYS A 953 15.93 44.83 21.49
C LYS A 953 16.07 45.26 20.04
N GLN A 954 15.34 44.62 19.13
CA GLN A 954 15.29 44.99 17.73
C GLN A 954 13.84 45.21 17.25
N TYR A 955 13.65 46.21 16.38
CA TYR A 955 12.36 46.51 15.75
C TYR A 955 12.30 45.82 14.38
N GLY A 956 11.59 44.69 14.28
CA GLY A 956 11.39 43.93 13.02
C GLY A 956 11.42 42.41 13.20
N SER A 957 11.39 41.65 12.10
CA SER A 957 11.56 40.19 12.12
C SER A 957 13.03 39.82 12.36
N PHE A 958 13.37 39.42 13.58
CA PHE A 958 14.69 38.94 13.95
C PHE A 958 14.74 37.42 13.91
N LYS A 959 15.69 36.84 13.15
CA LYS A 959 15.94 35.39 13.15
C LYS A 959 17.09 35.08 14.10
N LEU A 960 16.77 34.42 15.21
CA LEU A 960 17.75 33.93 16.18
C LEU A 960 17.77 32.41 16.14
N ARG A 961 18.95 31.81 15.90
CA ARG A 961 19.16 30.37 16.01
C ARG A 961 20.06 30.07 17.20
N LEU A 962 19.46 29.44 18.21
CA LEU A 962 20.10 28.94 19.43
C LEU A 962 19.90 27.43 19.48
N VAL A 963 20.99 26.66 19.59
CA VAL A 963 20.96 25.21 19.81
C VAL A 963 22.04 24.89 20.85
N ASN A 964 21.68 24.04 21.82
CA ASN A 964 22.47 23.69 23.03
C ASN A 964 22.72 24.85 24.00
N LEU A 965 21.66 25.30 24.69
CA LEU A 965 21.83 25.76 26.07
C LEU A 965 22.02 24.49 26.91
N ILE A 966 23.18 24.35 27.53
CA ILE A 966 23.38 23.39 28.60
C ILE A 966 22.35 23.76 29.68
N TRP A 967 21.23 23.05 29.72
CA TRP A 967 20.39 23.07 30.90
C TRP A 967 21.16 22.31 31.98
N MET A 968 21.71 23.04 32.94
CA MET A 968 21.93 22.48 34.28
C MET A 968 20.59 22.25 34.96
#